data_AF-A0A1G1VQ64-F1
#
_entry.id   AF-A0A1G1VQ64-F1
#
_cell.length_a   1.000
_cell.length_b   1.000
_cell.length_c   1.000
_cell.angle_alpha   90.00
_cell.angle_beta   90.00
_cell.angle_gamma   90.00
#
_symmetry.space_group_name_H-M   'P 1'
#
loop_
_entity.id
_entity.type
_entity.pdbx_description
1 polymer ?
#
loop_
_entity_poly.entity_id
_entity_poly.type
_entity_poly.pdbx_seq_one_letter_code
_entity_poly.pdbx_strand_id
1 'polypeptide(L)'
;MHRRLWLLLLSGLLLRLFLSSFGTLELDFNTYLAWSNRLIATGFKSFYQIWSDYLPGYLYILWFLGKLKLLLPLLPTLTLYKLPAILADVASAYLIFKLVPRAYSLVPLVAAAAYLFNPAILANSTLWGQTDSFIALAALLWLYGLKNNRLILSNLSLGLGAAIKPTVLLLAPLRATRYLPLAILAFILTFIPFSPSFSQLPQFILSRLFTTANQYPYTSVHAFNLWQLLHGSWQPDAKFQILGWLLFGIISFLFLIRAKFQLTPRLLAGVFLAAFMLLTRMHERHLLPALPFLLLTSPALYVWYSFSYLLNLRFSYLAVTTTYQSQFLSFSATQIISLINLLGLGWLLSGLKFPRLPRLLHPRGGRMDSSGVNILLVAILIFSLFTRLYRLHIPTKFYFDEVYHAFTAIEMLKGNPQAWEWWNPNPPDVAYEWTHPPLAKEFMVAGMWLFGPNSFGWRLPTALLGVANIFLVYLLAKRLFPSASFLVPILSAALFSLDGLNLVQSRIGMNDTYLIFFLLTTLLLFLRRNYFISGLTFGLALASKWSAIYLLPVLALAYFLQEKFNLKKIFLLSIFYLLFSTAIYLTTYVPFFASGHNFKQFWQLHQQIYWYHTRLEATHPYQSPAWSWPLNLRPVWYYVDYQDTTVANIYALGNPLIFWSGLLAVIFAILEIRSIRSIRNSPIVILLVSYFSLFLPWVFSPRIMFIYHYLPATPFMIILLAWTLTQLNRRITIAYCLLAIALFFFFFPLWTAIPIPQTWVSLFFWLPSWK
;
A
#
# COMPACT_ATOMS: atom_id res chain seq x y z
N MET A 1 -11.14 -3.27 -28.13
CA MET A 1 -10.39 -3.87 -26.99
C MET A 1 -8.92 -4.13 -27.31
N HIS A 2 -8.58 -4.70 -28.47
CA HIS A 2 -7.17 -4.98 -28.83
C HIS A 2 -6.29 -3.74 -29.00
N ARG A 3 -6.78 -2.63 -29.59
CA ARG A 3 -6.03 -1.36 -29.63
C ARG A 3 -5.63 -0.87 -28.22
N ARG A 4 -6.52 -0.99 -27.24
CA ARG A 4 -6.23 -0.62 -25.84
C ARG A 4 -5.19 -1.54 -25.20
N LEU A 5 -5.19 -2.84 -25.54
CA LEU A 5 -4.16 -3.77 -25.10
C LEU A 5 -2.79 -3.43 -25.67
N TRP A 6 -2.71 -3.12 -26.97
CA TRP A 6 -1.43 -2.75 -27.58
C TRP A 6 -0.87 -1.45 -27.01
N LEU A 7 -1.70 -0.44 -26.80
CA LEU A 7 -1.31 0.79 -26.10
C LEU A 7 -0.82 0.50 -24.68
N LEU A 8 -1.51 -0.38 -23.95
CA LEU A 8 -1.11 -0.79 -22.61
C LEU A 8 0.26 -1.49 -22.62
N LEU A 9 0.45 -2.49 -23.48
CA LEU A 9 1.72 -3.23 -23.59
C LEU A 9 2.86 -2.32 -24.02
N LEU A 10 2.62 -1.42 -24.99
CA LEU A 10 3.60 -0.42 -25.42
C LEU A 10 3.96 0.53 -24.28
N SER A 11 2.98 1.06 -23.54
CA SER A 11 3.23 1.95 -22.42
C SER A 11 4.06 1.27 -21.31
N GLY A 12 3.78 0.01 -21.00
CA GLY A 12 4.56 -0.73 -20.01
C GLY A 12 5.95 -1.14 -20.51
N LEU A 13 6.13 -1.35 -21.82
CA LEU A 13 7.45 -1.55 -22.42
C LEU A 13 8.28 -0.26 -22.36
N LEU A 14 7.72 0.88 -22.78
CA LEU A 14 8.40 2.17 -22.76
C LEU A 14 8.81 2.57 -21.34
N LEU A 15 7.91 2.40 -20.37
CA LEU A 15 8.23 2.62 -18.95
C LEU A 15 9.40 1.74 -18.50
N ARG A 16 9.42 0.46 -18.89
CA ARG A 16 10.51 -0.46 -18.51
C ARG A 16 11.83 -0.08 -19.17
N LEU A 17 11.82 0.26 -20.45
CA LEU A 17 13.03 0.70 -21.14
C LEU A 17 13.60 1.96 -20.51
N PHE A 18 12.74 2.93 -20.16
CA PHE A 18 13.13 4.12 -19.42
C PHE A 18 13.72 3.75 -18.04
N LEU A 19 13.06 2.91 -17.26
CA LEU A 19 13.53 2.51 -15.94
C LEU A 19 14.77 1.61 -15.97
N SER A 20 15.04 0.92 -17.09
CA SER A 20 16.13 -0.06 -17.19
C SER A 20 17.53 0.53 -17.01
N SER A 21 17.69 1.82 -17.29
CA SER A 21 18.92 2.57 -17.06
C SER A 21 19.15 2.92 -15.59
N PHE A 22 18.16 2.71 -14.72
CA PHE A 22 18.23 3.04 -13.30
C PHE A 22 18.46 1.78 -12.46
N GLY A 23 19.57 1.75 -11.73
CA GLY A 23 19.92 0.69 -10.77
C GLY A 23 20.28 -0.65 -11.42
N THR A 24 21.01 -1.48 -10.68
CA THR A 24 21.23 -2.93 -10.88
C THR A 24 21.99 -3.46 -9.67
N LEU A 25 21.97 -4.76 -9.42
CA LEU A 25 22.99 -5.36 -8.56
C LEU A 25 24.22 -5.66 -9.42
N GLU A 26 25.30 -4.91 -9.23
CA GLU A 26 26.49 -4.99 -10.08
C GLU A 26 27.11 -6.39 -10.10
N LEU A 27 27.10 -7.08 -8.97
CA LEU A 27 27.64 -8.44 -8.84
C LEU A 27 26.97 -9.43 -9.80
N ASP A 28 25.64 -9.44 -9.86
CA ASP A 28 24.88 -10.31 -10.76
C ASP A 28 25.08 -9.91 -12.22
N PHE A 29 25.00 -8.61 -12.50
CA PHE A 29 25.14 -8.10 -13.87
C PHE A 29 26.53 -8.40 -14.46
N ASN A 30 27.58 -8.18 -13.68
CA ASN A 30 28.95 -8.47 -14.09
C ASN A 30 29.16 -9.97 -14.34
N THR A 31 28.48 -10.83 -13.58
CA THR A 31 28.49 -12.28 -13.79
C THR A 31 27.86 -12.65 -15.14
N TYR A 32 26.70 -12.09 -15.49
CA TYR A 32 26.07 -12.31 -16.81
C TYR A 32 26.94 -11.80 -17.95
N LEU A 33 27.59 -10.64 -17.77
CA LEU A 33 28.49 -10.08 -18.77
C LEU A 33 29.72 -10.98 -18.97
N ALA A 34 30.32 -11.46 -17.88
CA ALA A 34 31.47 -12.37 -17.93
C ALA A 34 31.14 -13.69 -18.64
N TRP A 35 30.00 -14.31 -18.29
CA TRP A 35 29.54 -15.53 -18.97
C TRP A 35 29.25 -15.31 -20.45
N SER A 36 28.61 -14.20 -20.79
CA SER A 36 28.33 -13.84 -22.19
C SER A 36 29.62 -13.67 -22.99
N ASN A 37 30.60 -12.93 -22.47
CA ASN A 37 31.91 -12.76 -23.13
C ASN A 37 32.63 -14.11 -23.30
N ARG A 38 32.58 -14.99 -22.29
CA ARG A 38 33.16 -16.34 -22.38
C ARG A 38 32.49 -17.17 -23.47
N LEU A 39 31.17 -17.16 -23.57
CA LEU A 39 30.41 -17.89 -24.60
C LEU A 39 30.79 -17.43 -26.02
N ILE A 40 31.04 -16.13 -26.21
CA ILE A 40 31.52 -15.60 -27.50
C ILE A 40 32.94 -16.10 -27.79
N ALA A 41 33.83 -16.07 -26.79
CA ALA A 41 35.25 -16.33 -26.96
C ALA A 41 35.57 -17.82 -27.16
N THR A 42 34.91 -18.72 -26.41
CA THR A 42 35.25 -20.15 -26.39
C THR A 42 34.17 -21.07 -26.94
N GLY A 43 33.01 -20.53 -27.32
CA GLY A 43 31.84 -21.32 -27.71
C GLY A 43 31.20 -22.10 -26.54
N PHE A 44 30.22 -22.94 -26.87
CA PHE A 44 29.40 -23.66 -25.87
C PHE A 44 30.13 -24.81 -25.17
N LYS A 45 30.95 -25.58 -25.90
CA LYS A 45 31.58 -26.82 -25.41
C LYS A 45 32.52 -26.61 -24.22
N SER A 46 33.25 -25.49 -24.21
CA SER A 46 34.22 -25.14 -23.15
C SER A 46 33.67 -24.17 -22.12
N PHE A 47 32.38 -23.83 -22.16
CA PHE A 47 31.80 -22.84 -21.25
C PHE A 47 31.87 -23.28 -19.79
N TYR A 48 31.44 -24.50 -19.47
CA TYR A 48 31.36 -25.00 -18.08
C TYR A 48 32.71 -25.36 -17.46
N GLN A 49 33.82 -25.00 -18.08
CA GLN A 49 35.15 -25.02 -17.44
C GLN A 49 35.31 -23.88 -16.42
N ILE A 50 34.45 -22.86 -16.48
CA ILE A 50 34.32 -21.84 -15.44
C ILE A 50 33.10 -22.11 -14.55
N TRP A 51 33.06 -21.46 -13.40
CA TRP A 51 31.90 -21.51 -12.53
C TRP A 51 30.67 -20.86 -13.19
N SER A 52 29.56 -21.59 -13.15
CA SER A 52 28.22 -21.11 -13.52
C SER A 52 27.19 -21.97 -12.80
N ASP A 53 26.16 -21.33 -12.29
CA ASP A 53 24.98 -21.94 -11.66
C ASP A 53 23.75 -21.98 -12.58
N TYR A 54 23.85 -21.44 -13.79
CA TYR A 54 22.76 -21.49 -14.76
C TYR A 54 22.82 -22.76 -15.60
N LEU A 55 21.62 -23.27 -15.91
CA LEU A 55 21.45 -24.31 -16.92
C LEU A 55 21.57 -23.73 -18.34
N PRO A 56 21.80 -24.58 -19.35
CA PRO A 56 22.09 -24.14 -20.72
C PRO A 56 21.06 -23.18 -21.35
N GLY A 57 19.79 -23.28 -20.97
CA GLY A 57 18.71 -22.51 -21.60
C GLY A 57 18.94 -21.00 -21.58
N TYR A 58 19.36 -20.43 -20.43
CA TYR A 58 19.63 -18.99 -20.35
C TYR A 58 20.97 -18.59 -20.98
N LEU A 59 21.92 -19.53 -21.07
CA LEU A 59 23.23 -19.27 -21.69
C LEU A 59 23.11 -19.00 -23.19
N TYR A 60 22.16 -19.62 -23.89
CA TYR A 60 21.86 -19.25 -25.29
C TYR A 60 21.43 -17.79 -25.43
N ILE A 61 20.64 -17.29 -24.47
CA ILE A 61 20.22 -15.89 -24.45
C ILE A 61 21.44 -15.00 -24.23
N LEU A 62 22.31 -15.32 -23.26
CA LEU A 62 23.53 -14.56 -23.01
C LEU A 62 24.51 -14.57 -24.20
N TRP A 63 24.65 -15.71 -24.89
CA TRP A 63 25.46 -15.81 -26.10
C TRP A 63 24.91 -14.89 -27.21
N PHE A 64 23.59 -14.92 -27.44
CA PHE A 64 22.94 -14.08 -28.44
C PHE A 64 23.08 -12.59 -28.10
N LEU A 65 22.84 -12.20 -26.84
CA LEU A 65 23.03 -10.82 -26.37
C LEU A 65 24.48 -10.36 -26.55
N GLY A 66 25.44 -11.25 -26.30
CA GLY A 66 26.85 -10.99 -26.51
C GLY A 66 27.17 -10.69 -27.98
N LYS A 67 26.64 -11.48 -28.92
CA LYS A 67 26.76 -11.20 -30.36
C LYS A 67 26.05 -9.90 -30.75
N LEU A 68 24.87 -9.65 -30.19
CA LEU A 68 24.10 -8.43 -30.47
C LEU A 68 24.81 -7.17 -29.97
N LYS A 69 25.50 -7.25 -28.82
CA LYS A 69 26.35 -6.17 -28.30
C LYS A 69 27.45 -5.78 -29.27
N LEU A 70 28.07 -6.77 -29.95
CA LEU A 70 29.09 -6.52 -30.96
C LEU A 70 28.51 -5.85 -32.23
N LEU A 71 27.28 -6.20 -32.60
CA LEU A 71 26.59 -5.65 -33.77
C LEU A 71 25.99 -4.25 -33.52
N LEU A 72 25.58 -3.95 -32.28
CA LEU A 72 24.90 -2.72 -31.89
C LEU A 72 25.63 -2.03 -30.73
N PRO A 73 26.87 -1.52 -30.94
CA PRO A 73 27.71 -0.97 -29.88
C PRO A 73 27.13 0.29 -29.22
N LEU A 74 26.20 0.99 -29.90
CA LEU A 74 25.54 2.18 -29.40
C LEU A 74 24.43 1.88 -28.37
N LEU A 75 23.95 0.64 -28.28
CA LEU A 75 22.94 0.28 -27.28
C LEU A 75 23.58 0.15 -25.89
N PRO A 76 23.01 0.80 -24.85
CA PRO A 76 23.51 0.66 -23.49
C PRO A 76 23.54 -0.81 -23.06
N THR A 77 24.73 -1.31 -22.68
CA THR A 77 24.93 -2.73 -22.35
C THR A 77 24.01 -3.16 -21.19
N LEU A 78 23.81 -2.30 -20.19
CA LEU A 78 22.92 -2.59 -19.08
C LEU A 78 21.49 -2.86 -19.54
N THR A 79 20.92 -1.96 -20.34
CA THR A 79 19.56 -2.11 -20.90
C THR A 79 19.45 -3.35 -21.79
N LEU A 80 20.47 -3.62 -22.61
CA LEU A 80 20.50 -4.77 -23.50
C LEU A 80 20.34 -6.11 -22.75
N TYR A 81 21.04 -6.28 -21.62
CA TYR A 81 20.99 -7.53 -20.86
C TYR A 81 19.74 -7.67 -19.99
N LYS A 82 19.05 -6.56 -19.68
CA LYS A 82 17.75 -6.59 -19.00
C LYS A 82 16.57 -6.83 -19.95
N LEU A 83 16.76 -6.55 -21.25
CA LEU A 83 15.72 -6.64 -22.26
C LEU A 83 14.98 -8.00 -22.30
N PRO A 84 15.64 -9.18 -22.19
CA PRO A 84 14.90 -10.44 -22.22
C PRO A 84 13.90 -10.60 -21.08
N ALA A 85 14.25 -10.18 -19.86
CA ALA A 85 13.34 -10.22 -18.72
C ALA A 85 12.17 -9.22 -18.89
N ILE A 86 12.46 -8.02 -19.40
CA ILE A 86 11.45 -7.00 -19.75
C ILE A 86 10.44 -7.56 -20.76
N LEU A 87 10.92 -8.22 -21.82
CA LEU A 87 10.05 -8.82 -22.84
C LEU A 87 9.24 -9.98 -22.26
N ALA A 88 9.82 -10.78 -21.35
CA ALA A 88 9.11 -11.86 -20.69
C ALA A 88 7.94 -11.36 -19.82
N ASP A 89 8.10 -10.22 -19.14
CA ASP A 89 7.01 -9.57 -18.38
C ASP A 89 5.89 -9.07 -19.30
N VAL A 90 6.25 -8.41 -20.41
CA VAL A 90 5.27 -7.89 -21.38
C VAL A 90 4.48 -9.05 -22.00
N ALA A 91 5.15 -10.13 -22.36
CA ALA A 91 4.50 -11.36 -22.84
C ALA A 91 3.60 -12.00 -21.76
N SER A 92 4.05 -12.01 -20.51
CA SER A 92 3.25 -12.50 -19.37
C SER A 92 1.98 -11.68 -19.17
N ALA A 93 2.05 -10.35 -19.29
CA ALA A 93 0.89 -9.47 -19.23
C ALA A 93 -0.12 -9.76 -20.37
N TYR A 94 0.38 -10.02 -21.58
CA TYR A 94 -0.45 -10.44 -22.71
C TYR A 94 -1.16 -11.78 -22.44
N LEU A 95 -0.46 -12.77 -21.84
CA LEU A 95 -1.06 -14.06 -21.49
C LEU A 95 -2.09 -13.94 -20.38
N ILE A 96 -1.84 -13.11 -19.36
CA ILE A 96 -2.82 -12.78 -18.32
C ILE A 96 -4.09 -12.21 -18.96
N PHE A 97 -3.97 -11.25 -19.89
CA PHE A 97 -5.12 -10.72 -20.64
C PHE A 97 -5.91 -11.84 -21.36
N LYS A 98 -5.23 -12.85 -21.91
CA LYS A 98 -5.87 -13.97 -22.61
C LYS A 98 -6.51 -14.99 -21.66
N LEU A 99 -5.98 -15.17 -20.45
CA LEU A 99 -6.44 -16.15 -19.48
C LEU A 99 -7.62 -15.65 -18.64
N VAL A 100 -7.84 -14.34 -18.53
CA VAL A 100 -8.96 -13.74 -17.79
C VAL A 100 -10.25 -13.83 -18.61
N PRO A 101 -11.37 -14.34 -18.03
CA PRO A 101 -12.67 -14.39 -18.71
C PRO A 101 -13.17 -13.00 -19.13
N ARG A 102 -13.73 -12.89 -20.34
CA ARG A 102 -14.21 -11.63 -20.93
C ARG A 102 -15.62 -11.19 -20.48
N ALA A 103 -16.15 -11.78 -19.40
CA ALA A 103 -17.49 -11.47 -18.91
C ALA A 103 -17.71 -9.97 -18.59
N TYR A 104 -16.62 -9.21 -18.39
CA TYR A 104 -16.63 -7.76 -18.22
C TYR A 104 -15.57 -7.12 -19.11
N SER A 105 -15.92 -6.03 -19.82
CA SER A 105 -15.13 -5.45 -20.91
C SER A 105 -13.76 -4.88 -20.53
N LEU A 106 -13.54 -4.53 -19.26
CA LEU A 106 -12.28 -3.93 -18.77
C LEU A 106 -11.42 -4.87 -17.91
N VAL A 107 -11.98 -5.92 -17.34
CA VAL A 107 -11.27 -6.75 -16.33
C VAL A 107 -9.98 -7.39 -16.87
N PRO A 108 -9.93 -7.92 -18.11
CA PRO A 108 -8.67 -8.43 -18.67
C PRO A 108 -7.60 -7.35 -18.86
N LEU A 109 -7.99 -6.11 -19.21
CA LEU A 109 -7.05 -4.98 -19.33
C LEU A 109 -6.53 -4.56 -17.96
N VAL A 110 -7.40 -4.51 -16.95
CA VAL A 110 -7.01 -4.16 -15.58
C VAL A 110 -6.06 -5.20 -14.99
N ALA A 111 -6.30 -6.49 -15.23
CA ALA A 111 -5.39 -7.54 -14.79
C ALA A 111 -4.02 -7.43 -15.49
N ALA A 112 -3.99 -7.27 -16.81
CA ALA A 112 -2.73 -7.07 -17.53
C ALA A 112 -1.98 -5.82 -17.04
N ALA A 113 -2.68 -4.72 -16.80
CA ALA A 113 -2.11 -3.49 -16.26
C ALA A 113 -1.58 -3.68 -14.83
N ALA A 114 -2.33 -4.38 -13.97
CA ALA A 114 -1.91 -4.65 -12.60
C ALA A 114 -0.58 -5.41 -12.56
N TYR A 115 -0.40 -6.42 -13.42
CA TYR A 115 0.87 -7.13 -13.57
C TYR A 115 1.96 -6.23 -14.15
N LEU A 116 1.66 -5.53 -15.24
CA LEU A 116 2.63 -4.76 -16.00
C LEU A 116 3.17 -3.55 -15.19
N PHE A 117 2.36 -2.92 -14.34
CA PHE A 117 2.78 -1.77 -13.54
C PHE A 117 3.06 -2.12 -12.07
N ASN A 118 3.21 -3.41 -11.75
CA ASN A 118 3.55 -3.83 -10.41
C ASN A 118 4.99 -3.43 -10.05
N PRO A 119 5.20 -2.63 -8.98
CA PRO A 119 6.55 -2.20 -8.59
C PRO A 119 7.50 -3.34 -8.26
N ALA A 120 7.02 -4.45 -7.69
CA ALA A 120 7.85 -5.59 -7.32
C ALA A 120 8.36 -6.36 -8.56
N ILE A 121 7.53 -6.44 -9.59
CA ILE A 121 7.90 -7.06 -10.87
C ILE A 121 8.91 -6.16 -11.60
N LEU A 122 8.65 -4.85 -11.64
CA LEU A 122 9.60 -3.86 -12.17
C LEU A 122 10.94 -3.91 -11.45
N ALA A 123 10.93 -4.03 -10.11
CA ALA A 123 12.16 -4.13 -9.32
C ALA A 123 13.01 -5.34 -9.71
N ASN A 124 12.39 -6.51 -9.92
CA ASN A 124 13.13 -7.73 -10.29
C ASN A 124 13.65 -7.70 -11.73
N SER A 125 12.78 -7.44 -12.71
CA SER A 125 13.14 -7.60 -14.13
C SER A 125 13.82 -6.35 -14.70
N THR A 126 13.36 -5.16 -14.31
CA THR A 126 13.69 -3.91 -14.98
C THR A 126 14.77 -3.13 -14.23
N LEU A 127 14.67 -3.03 -12.91
CA LEU A 127 15.69 -2.37 -12.11
C LEU A 127 16.86 -3.32 -11.84
N TRP A 128 16.60 -4.56 -11.41
CA TRP A 128 17.68 -5.52 -11.13
C TRP A 128 18.16 -6.25 -12.40
N GLY A 129 17.27 -6.78 -13.23
CA GLY A 129 17.67 -7.56 -14.43
C GLY A 129 17.66 -9.08 -14.24
N GLN A 130 16.95 -9.57 -13.23
CA GLN A 130 16.87 -11.00 -12.90
C GLN A 130 15.93 -11.78 -13.84
N THR A 131 16.12 -13.09 -13.90
CA THR A 131 15.52 -13.98 -14.91
C THR A 131 14.21 -14.65 -14.49
N ASP A 132 13.70 -14.39 -13.28
CA ASP A 132 12.50 -15.07 -12.75
C ASP A 132 11.23 -14.82 -13.58
N SER A 133 11.19 -13.73 -14.35
CA SER A 133 10.15 -13.45 -15.35
C SER A 133 9.99 -14.59 -16.38
N PHE A 134 11.06 -15.34 -16.69
CA PHE A 134 10.98 -16.51 -17.57
C PHE A 134 10.22 -17.68 -16.94
N ILE A 135 10.32 -17.88 -15.61
CA ILE A 135 9.55 -18.92 -14.92
C ILE A 135 8.06 -18.57 -15.01
N ALA A 136 7.70 -17.32 -14.71
CA ALA A 136 6.32 -16.85 -14.79
C ALA A 136 5.76 -16.98 -16.21
N LEU A 137 6.53 -16.57 -17.22
CA LEU A 137 6.15 -16.70 -18.63
C LEU A 137 5.93 -18.18 -19.03
N ALA A 138 6.88 -19.06 -18.71
CA ALA A 138 6.79 -20.48 -19.03
C ALA A 138 5.58 -21.13 -18.36
N ALA A 139 5.31 -20.81 -17.09
CA ALA A 139 4.15 -21.29 -16.35
C ALA A 139 2.82 -20.80 -16.95
N LEU A 140 2.76 -19.53 -17.37
CA LEU A 140 1.58 -18.96 -18.03
C LEU A 140 1.35 -19.58 -19.42
N LEU A 141 2.40 -19.80 -20.20
CA LEU A 141 2.33 -20.48 -21.50
C LEU A 141 1.88 -21.93 -21.35
N TRP A 142 2.38 -22.63 -20.33
CA TRP A 142 1.95 -23.99 -19.99
C TRP A 142 0.44 -24.02 -19.69
N LEU A 143 -0.04 -23.16 -18.79
CA LEU A 143 -1.47 -23.08 -18.47
C LEU A 143 -2.32 -22.67 -19.67
N TYR A 144 -1.86 -21.68 -20.44
CA TYR A 144 -2.54 -21.22 -21.65
C TYR A 144 -2.62 -22.33 -22.71
N GLY A 145 -1.54 -23.06 -22.92
CA GLY A 145 -1.48 -24.18 -23.85
C GLY A 145 -2.48 -25.28 -23.46
N LEU A 146 -2.50 -25.69 -22.19
CA LEU A 146 -3.45 -26.70 -21.70
C LEU A 146 -4.91 -26.25 -21.84
N LYS A 147 -5.23 -25.00 -21.46
CA LYS A 147 -6.61 -24.49 -21.56
C LYS A 147 -7.13 -24.35 -22.98
N ASN A 148 -6.24 -24.14 -23.95
CA ASN A 148 -6.60 -23.96 -25.36
C ASN A 148 -6.28 -25.20 -26.21
N ASN A 149 -6.04 -26.36 -25.58
CA ASN A 149 -5.68 -27.62 -26.23
C ASN A 149 -4.43 -27.53 -27.15
N ARG A 150 -3.52 -26.57 -26.90
CA ARG A 150 -2.23 -26.42 -27.58
C ARG A 150 -1.15 -27.16 -26.80
N LEU A 151 -1.23 -28.49 -26.81
CA LEU A 151 -0.39 -29.35 -25.97
C LEU A 151 1.11 -29.28 -26.34
N ILE A 152 1.45 -29.07 -27.61
CA ILE A 152 2.84 -28.88 -28.06
C ILE A 152 3.43 -27.64 -27.41
N LEU A 153 2.77 -26.48 -27.53
CA LEU A 153 3.20 -25.22 -26.90
C LEU A 153 3.36 -25.39 -25.39
N SER A 154 2.40 -26.06 -24.74
CA SER A 154 2.45 -26.31 -23.30
C SER A 154 3.70 -27.08 -22.88
N ASN A 155 4.00 -28.20 -23.54
CA ASN A 155 5.10 -29.07 -23.14
C ASN A 155 6.46 -28.50 -23.56
N LEU A 156 6.56 -27.83 -24.71
CA LEU A 156 7.77 -27.09 -25.08
C LEU A 156 8.08 -25.97 -24.07
N SER A 157 7.06 -25.23 -23.61
CA SER A 157 7.24 -24.19 -22.59
C SER A 157 7.73 -24.77 -21.26
N LEU A 158 7.25 -25.96 -20.88
CA LEU A 158 7.69 -26.67 -19.69
C LEU A 158 9.17 -27.09 -19.80
N GLY A 159 9.56 -27.72 -20.91
CA GLY A 159 10.93 -28.20 -21.14
C GLY A 159 11.96 -27.08 -21.28
N LEU A 160 11.68 -26.08 -22.11
CA LEU A 160 12.55 -24.91 -22.28
C LEU A 160 12.60 -24.03 -21.03
N GLY A 161 11.47 -23.88 -20.33
CA GLY A 161 11.41 -23.19 -19.05
C GLY A 161 12.28 -23.87 -17.99
N ALA A 162 12.22 -25.21 -17.91
CA ALA A 162 13.07 -25.99 -17.01
C ALA A 162 14.56 -25.88 -17.34
N ALA A 163 14.92 -25.77 -18.63
CA ALA A 163 16.29 -25.56 -19.08
C ALA A 163 16.83 -24.15 -18.76
N ILE A 164 15.95 -23.17 -18.51
CA ILE A 164 16.32 -21.84 -18.00
C ILE A 164 16.38 -21.88 -16.47
N LYS A 165 15.29 -22.30 -15.82
CA LYS A 165 15.20 -22.47 -14.36
C LYS A 165 14.37 -23.71 -14.00
N PRO A 166 14.93 -24.68 -13.25
CA PRO A 166 14.25 -25.93 -12.90
C PRO A 166 12.95 -25.79 -12.11
N THR A 167 12.71 -24.65 -11.44
CA THR A 167 11.50 -24.41 -10.65
C THR A 167 10.20 -24.52 -11.45
N VAL A 168 10.25 -24.37 -12.79
CA VAL A 168 9.10 -24.65 -13.68
C VAL A 168 8.64 -26.12 -13.59
N LEU A 169 9.52 -27.06 -13.24
CA LEU A 169 9.21 -28.49 -13.14
C LEU A 169 8.23 -28.82 -12.00
N LEU A 170 8.04 -27.93 -11.03
CA LEU A 170 7.01 -28.08 -9.99
C LEU A 170 5.60 -28.24 -10.57
N LEU A 171 5.39 -27.80 -11.82
CA LEU A 171 4.11 -27.93 -12.52
C LEU A 171 3.90 -29.29 -13.19
N ALA A 172 4.98 -30.02 -13.52
CA ALA A 172 4.90 -31.27 -14.29
C ALA A 172 4.02 -32.34 -13.61
N PRO A 173 4.10 -32.56 -12.27
CA PRO A 173 3.27 -33.55 -11.59
C PRO A 173 1.77 -33.20 -11.57
N LEU A 174 1.41 -31.93 -11.77
CA LEU A 174 0.01 -31.49 -11.69
C LEU A 174 -0.83 -31.96 -12.88
N ARG A 175 -0.19 -32.18 -14.04
CA ARG A 175 -0.86 -32.74 -15.23
C ARG A 175 0.15 -33.31 -16.21
N ALA A 176 0.31 -34.63 -16.18
CA ALA A 176 0.98 -35.34 -17.26
C ALA A 176 0.14 -35.26 -18.55
N THR A 177 0.82 -35.12 -19.68
CA THR A 177 0.18 -35.17 -21.00
C THR A 177 0.92 -36.17 -21.88
N ARG A 178 0.28 -36.67 -22.95
CA ARG A 178 0.94 -37.54 -23.93
C ARG A 178 2.17 -36.92 -24.61
N TYR A 179 2.36 -35.61 -24.48
CA TYR A 179 3.51 -34.87 -25.03
C TYR A 179 4.59 -34.56 -23.99
N LEU A 180 4.54 -35.16 -22.80
CA LEU A 180 5.64 -35.04 -21.82
C LEU A 180 7.01 -35.45 -22.40
N PRO A 181 7.14 -36.49 -23.26
CA PRO A 181 8.39 -36.80 -23.93
C PRO A 181 8.96 -35.63 -24.75
N LEU A 182 8.09 -34.77 -25.32
CA LEU A 182 8.52 -33.58 -26.05
C LEU A 182 9.12 -32.53 -25.11
N ALA A 183 8.59 -32.37 -23.89
CA ALA A 183 9.19 -31.48 -22.88
C ALA A 183 10.59 -31.98 -22.48
N ILE A 184 10.73 -33.29 -22.26
CA ILE A 184 12.00 -33.94 -21.91
C ILE A 184 13.00 -33.78 -23.06
N LEU A 185 12.57 -34.04 -24.30
CA LEU A 185 13.41 -33.85 -25.48
C LEU A 185 13.87 -32.41 -25.62
N ALA A 186 12.96 -31.43 -25.53
CA ALA A 186 13.31 -30.01 -25.59
C ALA A 186 14.32 -29.62 -24.50
N PHE A 187 14.16 -30.14 -23.28
CA PHE A 187 15.13 -29.94 -22.19
C PHE A 187 16.51 -30.54 -22.53
N ILE A 188 16.58 -31.81 -22.92
CA ILE A 188 17.84 -32.53 -23.24
C ILE A 188 18.58 -31.86 -24.40
N LEU A 189 17.85 -31.44 -25.45
CA LEU A 189 18.43 -30.79 -26.63
C LEU A 189 19.24 -29.53 -26.26
N THR A 190 18.85 -28.81 -25.20
CA THR A 190 19.61 -27.63 -24.76
C THR A 190 21.01 -27.95 -24.25
N PHE A 191 21.26 -29.18 -23.78
CA PHE A 191 22.55 -29.59 -23.21
C PHE A 191 23.54 -30.11 -24.26
N ILE A 192 23.06 -30.55 -25.44
CA ILE A 192 23.92 -31.20 -26.45
C ILE A 192 25.14 -30.34 -26.82
N PRO A 193 25.01 -29.04 -27.14
CA PRO A 193 26.16 -28.20 -27.51
C PRO A 193 27.15 -27.93 -26.37
N PHE A 194 26.73 -28.12 -25.12
CA PHE A 194 27.55 -27.90 -23.93
C PHE A 194 28.23 -29.19 -23.43
N SER A 195 27.74 -30.35 -23.88
CA SER A 195 28.28 -31.63 -23.44
C SER A 195 29.62 -31.95 -24.12
N PRO A 196 30.60 -32.51 -23.41
CA PRO A 196 31.89 -32.89 -24.02
C PRO A 196 31.75 -33.92 -25.15
N SER A 197 30.82 -34.86 -25.00
CA SER A 197 30.47 -35.89 -26.00
C SER A 197 29.04 -36.40 -25.80
N PHE A 198 28.44 -36.99 -26.83
CA PHE A 198 27.10 -37.56 -26.73
C PHE A 198 27.00 -38.69 -25.68
N SER A 199 28.06 -39.50 -25.52
CA SER A 199 28.11 -40.58 -24.53
C SER A 199 28.10 -40.08 -23.07
N GLN A 200 28.64 -38.88 -22.82
CA GLN A 200 28.68 -38.28 -21.48
C GLN A 200 27.44 -37.41 -21.16
N LEU A 201 26.53 -37.23 -22.13
CA LEU A 201 25.39 -36.34 -21.99
C LEU A 201 24.51 -36.62 -20.75
N PRO A 202 24.13 -37.87 -20.41
CA PRO A 202 23.31 -38.14 -19.24
C PRO A 202 23.99 -37.73 -17.92
N GLN A 203 25.26 -38.12 -17.76
CA GLN A 203 26.05 -37.78 -16.57
C GLN A 203 26.27 -36.27 -16.45
N PHE A 204 26.48 -35.59 -17.59
CA PHE A 204 26.63 -34.15 -17.65
C PHE A 204 25.34 -33.40 -17.24
N ILE A 205 24.18 -33.86 -17.71
CA ILE A 205 22.88 -33.29 -17.30
C ILE A 205 22.70 -33.45 -15.79
N LEU A 206 22.95 -34.65 -15.26
CA LEU A 206 22.82 -34.93 -13.83
C LEU A 206 23.76 -34.06 -13.00
N SER A 207 25.04 -33.97 -13.37
CA SER A 207 26.01 -33.15 -12.63
C SER A 207 25.57 -31.68 -12.60
N ARG A 208 25.08 -31.14 -13.71
CA ARG A 208 24.61 -29.76 -13.78
C ARG A 208 23.37 -29.49 -12.93
N LEU A 209 22.42 -30.44 -12.90
CA LEU A 209 21.26 -30.36 -12.01
C LEU A 209 21.68 -30.38 -10.54
N PHE A 210 22.61 -31.27 -10.15
CA PHE A 210 23.12 -31.33 -8.79
C PHE A 210 23.91 -30.08 -8.38
N THR A 211 24.78 -29.53 -9.25
CA THR A 211 25.50 -28.28 -8.97
C THR A 211 24.53 -27.13 -8.73
N THR A 212 23.51 -27.00 -9.59
CA THR A 212 22.51 -25.93 -9.47
C THR A 212 21.66 -26.09 -8.20
N ALA A 213 21.28 -27.33 -7.85
CA ALA A 213 20.47 -27.59 -6.66
C ALA A 213 21.26 -27.42 -5.35
N ASN A 214 22.58 -27.62 -5.35
CA ASN A 214 23.44 -27.60 -4.17
C ASN A 214 24.22 -26.30 -3.94
N GLN A 215 24.04 -25.29 -4.79
CA GLN A 215 24.83 -24.05 -4.71
C GLN A 215 24.62 -23.27 -3.40
N TYR A 216 23.39 -23.24 -2.89
CA TYR A 216 23.03 -22.54 -1.66
C TYR A 216 22.45 -23.54 -0.65
N PRO A 217 23.28 -24.29 0.10
CA PRO A 217 22.84 -25.31 1.05
C PRO A 217 22.33 -24.69 2.37
N TYR A 218 21.45 -23.68 2.23
CA TYR A 218 20.91 -22.88 3.32
C TYR A 218 19.39 -22.97 3.36
N THR A 219 18.80 -22.80 4.54
CA THR A 219 17.35 -22.89 4.75
C THR A 219 16.62 -21.82 3.94
N SER A 220 17.11 -20.58 3.98
CA SER A 220 16.61 -19.45 3.21
C SER A 220 17.74 -18.47 2.91
N VAL A 221 17.71 -17.85 1.73
CA VAL A 221 18.61 -16.78 1.33
C VAL A 221 17.78 -15.51 1.19
N HIS A 222 17.68 -14.75 2.29
CA HIS A 222 16.89 -13.52 2.40
C HIS A 222 15.42 -13.64 2.04
N ALA A 223 14.85 -14.85 1.95
CA ALA A 223 13.45 -15.04 1.59
C ALA A 223 12.55 -15.04 2.83
N PHE A 224 11.54 -14.15 2.86
CA PHE A 224 10.52 -14.09 3.91
C PHE A 224 9.56 -15.28 3.91
N ASN A 225 10.07 -16.44 4.33
CA ASN A 225 9.41 -17.75 4.34
C ASN A 225 9.41 -18.39 5.75
N LEU A 226 8.95 -19.64 5.86
CA LEU A 226 8.91 -20.36 7.13
C LEU A 226 10.27 -20.41 7.83
N TRP A 227 11.35 -20.57 7.07
CA TRP A 227 12.68 -20.70 7.65
C TRP A 227 13.21 -19.38 8.18
N GLN A 228 12.94 -18.27 7.48
CA GLN A 228 13.21 -16.92 8.00
C GLN A 228 12.42 -16.66 9.29
N LEU A 229 11.16 -17.10 9.36
CA LEU A 229 10.33 -16.99 10.56
C LEU A 229 10.94 -17.74 11.76
N LEU A 230 11.40 -18.98 11.56
CA LEU A 230 11.85 -19.85 12.65
C LEU A 230 13.30 -19.59 13.09
N HIS A 231 14.22 -19.44 12.13
CA HIS A 231 15.67 -19.49 12.39
C HIS A 231 16.47 -18.37 11.71
N GLY A 232 15.83 -17.55 10.87
CA GLY A 232 16.52 -16.55 10.06
C GLY A 232 17.13 -17.09 8.76
N SER A 233 17.81 -16.20 8.04
CA SER A 233 18.48 -16.51 6.76
C SER A 233 19.85 -17.14 6.98
N TRP A 234 20.38 -17.78 5.94
CA TRP A 234 21.74 -18.33 5.87
C TRP A 234 22.08 -19.44 6.88
N GLN A 235 21.08 -20.14 7.41
CA GLN A 235 21.30 -21.30 8.27
C GLN A 235 21.51 -22.59 7.44
N PRO A 236 22.42 -23.50 7.81
CA PRO A 236 22.60 -24.77 7.09
C PRO A 236 21.31 -25.61 7.05
N ASP A 237 20.97 -26.17 5.89
CA ASP A 237 19.67 -26.81 5.68
C ASP A 237 19.63 -28.34 5.83
N ALA A 238 20.76 -28.99 6.10
CA ALA A 238 20.90 -30.45 6.08
C ALA A 238 19.83 -31.20 6.90
N LYS A 239 19.43 -30.66 8.06
CA LYS A 239 18.39 -31.26 8.92
C LYS A 239 16.95 -30.92 8.51
N PHE A 240 16.76 -29.90 7.67
CA PHE A 240 15.46 -29.32 7.35
C PHE A 240 14.96 -29.68 5.94
N GLN A 241 15.83 -30.15 5.04
CA GLN A 241 15.47 -30.47 3.66
C GLN A 241 14.30 -31.46 3.55
N ILE A 242 14.38 -32.59 4.25
CA ILE A 242 13.34 -33.63 4.22
C ILE A 242 12.01 -33.07 4.73
N LEU A 243 12.05 -32.33 5.84
CA LEU A 243 10.87 -31.69 6.41
C LEU A 243 10.25 -30.68 5.43
N GLY A 244 11.07 -29.85 4.78
CA GLY A 244 10.60 -28.89 3.79
C GLY A 244 9.91 -29.55 2.60
N TRP A 245 10.50 -30.62 2.04
CA TRP A 245 9.88 -31.41 0.98
C TRP A 245 8.57 -32.07 1.41
N LEU A 246 8.52 -32.63 2.63
CA LEU A 246 7.32 -33.25 3.17
C LEU A 246 6.19 -32.23 3.36
N LEU A 247 6.47 -31.07 3.97
CA LEU A 247 5.51 -29.99 4.14
C LEU A 247 5.01 -29.45 2.79
N PHE A 248 5.93 -29.22 1.85
CA PHE A 248 5.60 -28.79 0.49
C PHE A 248 4.67 -29.80 -0.21
N GLY A 249 5.00 -31.10 -0.13
CA GLY A 249 4.20 -32.18 -0.71
C GLY A 249 2.78 -32.24 -0.13
N ILE A 250 2.65 -32.21 1.20
CA ILE A 250 1.36 -32.21 1.89
C ILE A 250 0.51 -31.01 1.47
N ILE A 251 1.06 -29.80 1.54
CA ILE A 251 0.30 -28.58 1.24
C ILE A 251 -0.08 -28.53 -0.25
N SER A 252 0.82 -28.92 -1.15
CA SER A 252 0.52 -29.00 -2.60
C SER A 252 -0.56 -30.04 -2.90
N PHE A 253 -0.55 -31.18 -2.21
CA PHE A 253 -1.58 -32.21 -2.32
C PHE A 253 -2.94 -31.71 -1.80
N LEU A 254 -2.96 -30.97 -0.68
CA LEU A 254 -4.19 -30.34 -0.19
C LEU A 254 -4.76 -29.33 -1.18
N PHE A 255 -3.90 -28.54 -1.86
CA PHE A 255 -4.34 -27.68 -2.95
C PHE A 255 -4.95 -28.47 -4.13
N LEU A 256 -4.34 -29.61 -4.51
CA LEU A 256 -4.87 -30.49 -5.55
C LEU A 256 -6.26 -31.04 -5.19
N ILE A 257 -6.43 -31.55 -3.97
CA ILE A 257 -7.73 -32.05 -3.46
C ILE A 257 -8.76 -30.92 -3.48
N ARG A 258 -8.41 -29.74 -2.96
CA ARG A 258 -9.29 -28.56 -2.94
C ARG A 258 -9.69 -28.11 -4.35
N ALA A 259 -8.78 -28.24 -5.31
CA ALA A 259 -9.04 -27.93 -6.71
C ALA A 259 -9.79 -29.06 -7.43
N LYS A 260 -10.15 -30.17 -6.75
CA LYS A 260 -10.75 -31.37 -7.34
C LYS A 260 -9.94 -31.87 -8.54
N PHE A 261 -8.61 -31.82 -8.43
CA PHE A 261 -7.67 -32.18 -9.50
C PHE A 261 -7.82 -31.35 -10.79
N GLN A 262 -8.51 -30.20 -10.74
CA GLN A 262 -8.61 -29.27 -11.86
C GLN A 262 -7.48 -28.24 -11.82
N LEU A 263 -6.90 -27.95 -12.99
CA LEU A 263 -5.89 -26.91 -13.13
C LEU A 263 -6.53 -25.52 -13.03
N THR A 264 -6.49 -24.97 -11.82
CA THR A 264 -6.96 -23.61 -11.53
C THR A 264 -5.79 -22.68 -11.23
N PRO A 265 -5.89 -21.37 -11.52
CA PRO A 265 -4.86 -20.41 -11.10
C PRO A 265 -4.59 -20.46 -9.59
N ARG A 266 -5.61 -20.78 -8.77
CA ARG A 266 -5.44 -20.97 -7.33
C ARG A 266 -4.49 -22.11 -6.99
N LEU A 267 -4.60 -23.26 -7.66
CA LEU A 267 -3.69 -24.40 -7.49
C LEU A 267 -2.26 -23.99 -7.86
N LEU A 268 -2.06 -23.34 -9.01
CA LEU A 268 -0.71 -22.94 -9.46
C LEU A 268 -0.10 -21.90 -8.51
N ALA A 269 -0.88 -20.91 -8.06
CA ALA A 269 -0.45 -19.96 -7.04
C ALA A 269 -0.07 -20.67 -5.73
N GLY A 270 -0.89 -21.64 -5.31
CA GLY A 270 -0.67 -22.44 -4.10
C GLY A 270 0.62 -23.26 -4.17
N VAL A 271 0.91 -23.91 -5.29
CA VAL A 271 2.12 -24.72 -5.48
C VAL A 271 3.37 -23.84 -5.48
N PHE A 272 3.40 -22.73 -6.23
CA PHE A 272 4.55 -21.83 -6.21
C PHE A 272 4.76 -21.17 -4.85
N LEU A 273 3.68 -20.75 -4.17
CA LEU A 273 3.79 -20.20 -2.81
C LEU A 273 4.22 -21.26 -1.81
N ALA A 274 3.68 -22.49 -1.88
CA ALA A 274 4.10 -23.57 -0.99
C ALA A 274 5.59 -23.88 -1.17
N ALA A 275 6.08 -23.90 -2.42
CA ALA A 275 7.49 -24.07 -2.70
C ALA A 275 8.34 -22.96 -2.07
N PHE A 276 7.98 -21.69 -2.31
CA PHE A 276 8.67 -20.54 -1.72
C PHE A 276 8.63 -20.54 -0.18
N MET A 277 7.49 -20.90 0.41
CA MET A 277 7.27 -20.83 1.85
C MET A 277 7.88 -21.99 2.62
N LEU A 278 7.98 -23.19 2.04
CA LEU A 278 8.23 -24.43 2.78
C LEU A 278 9.50 -25.18 2.34
N LEU A 279 9.95 -25.04 1.09
CA LEU A 279 11.22 -25.66 0.68
C LEU A 279 12.41 -24.87 1.25
N THR A 280 13.50 -25.58 1.52
CA THR A 280 14.79 -24.94 1.82
C THR A 280 15.44 -24.45 0.52
N ARG A 281 16.57 -23.72 0.62
CA ARG A 281 17.34 -23.20 -0.53
C ARG A 281 16.55 -22.23 -1.42
N MET A 282 15.60 -21.52 -0.82
CA MET A 282 14.80 -20.50 -1.50
C MET A 282 15.46 -19.12 -1.38
N HIS A 283 15.53 -18.40 -2.50
CA HIS A 283 15.98 -17.00 -2.57
C HIS A 283 14.81 -16.04 -2.53
N GLU A 284 15.07 -14.79 -2.16
CA GLU A 284 14.07 -13.72 -2.12
C GLU A 284 13.29 -13.57 -3.45
N ARG A 285 13.96 -13.78 -4.58
CA ARG A 285 13.42 -13.70 -5.95
C ARG A 285 12.47 -14.83 -6.36
N HIS A 286 12.49 -15.97 -5.66
CA HIS A 286 11.68 -17.15 -6.01
C HIS A 286 10.17 -16.98 -5.76
N LEU A 287 9.72 -15.84 -5.22
CA LEU A 287 8.31 -15.52 -5.03
C LEU A 287 7.59 -15.08 -6.31
N LEU A 288 8.31 -14.48 -7.28
CA LEU A 288 7.73 -13.92 -8.51
C LEU A 288 6.78 -14.86 -9.26
N PRO A 289 7.09 -16.17 -9.46
CA PRO A 289 6.25 -17.08 -10.24
C PRO A 289 4.83 -17.27 -9.69
N ALA A 290 4.61 -17.01 -8.40
CA ALA A 290 3.27 -17.08 -7.80
C ALA A 290 2.39 -15.86 -8.16
N LEU A 291 2.99 -14.69 -8.40
CA LEU A 291 2.26 -13.42 -8.56
C LEU A 291 1.25 -13.39 -9.71
N PRO A 292 1.56 -13.87 -10.94
CA PRO A 292 0.57 -13.92 -12.02
C PRO A 292 -0.68 -14.71 -11.63
N PHE A 293 -0.51 -15.81 -10.91
CA PHE A 293 -1.62 -16.70 -10.54
C PHE A 293 -2.39 -16.17 -9.33
N LEU A 294 -1.70 -15.51 -8.39
CA LEU A 294 -2.33 -14.76 -7.30
C LEU A 294 -3.24 -13.66 -7.84
N LEU A 295 -2.78 -12.91 -8.84
CA LEU A 295 -3.60 -11.88 -9.50
C LEU A 295 -4.89 -12.47 -10.09
N LEU A 296 -4.81 -13.66 -10.68
CA LEU A 296 -5.95 -14.36 -11.29
C LEU A 296 -6.91 -14.98 -10.27
N THR A 297 -6.55 -15.09 -8.99
CA THR A 297 -7.36 -15.78 -7.97
C THR A 297 -7.76 -14.88 -6.79
N SER A 298 -6.86 -14.04 -6.28
CA SER A 298 -7.05 -13.18 -5.11
C SER A 298 -6.26 -11.88 -5.26
N PRO A 299 -6.89 -10.78 -5.72
CA PRO A 299 -6.24 -9.48 -5.85
C PRO A 299 -5.66 -8.95 -4.53
N ALA A 300 -6.29 -9.27 -3.39
CA ALA A 300 -5.79 -8.86 -2.08
C ALA A 300 -4.49 -9.57 -1.69
N LEU A 301 -4.40 -10.88 -1.91
CA LEU A 301 -3.14 -11.59 -1.72
C LEU A 301 -2.10 -11.17 -2.76
N TYR A 302 -2.51 -10.90 -4.00
CA TYR A 302 -1.61 -10.37 -5.01
C TYR A 302 -0.96 -9.06 -4.54
N VAL A 303 -1.74 -8.10 -4.02
CA VAL A 303 -1.22 -6.84 -3.47
C VAL A 303 -0.27 -7.12 -2.30
N TRP A 304 -0.67 -7.95 -1.33
CA TRP A 304 0.16 -8.28 -0.18
C TRP A 304 1.49 -8.94 -0.59
N TYR A 305 1.46 -10.03 -1.37
CA TYR A 305 2.68 -10.72 -1.78
C TYR A 305 3.52 -9.88 -2.74
N SER A 306 2.95 -8.95 -3.50
CA SER A 306 3.74 -7.99 -4.27
C SER A 306 4.49 -7.03 -3.34
N PHE A 307 3.80 -6.51 -2.32
CA PHE A 307 4.43 -5.67 -1.31
C PHE A 307 5.53 -6.42 -0.55
N SER A 308 5.22 -7.62 -0.04
CA SER A 308 6.19 -8.49 0.62
C SER A 308 7.38 -8.82 -0.30
N TYR A 309 7.12 -9.08 -1.58
CA TYR A 309 8.18 -9.34 -2.55
C TYR A 309 9.11 -8.15 -2.74
N LEU A 310 8.56 -6.93 -2.86
CA LEU A 310 9.35 -5.71 -2.97
C LEU A 310 10.22 -5.48 -1.71
N LEU A 311 9.67 -5.75 -0.52
CA LEU A 311 10.43 -5.69 0.73
C LEU A 311 11.57 -6.74 0.74
N ASN A 312 11.31 -7.95 0.25
CA ASN A 312 12.28 -9.05 0.13
C ASN A 312 13.46 -8.64 -0.75
N LEU A 313 13.18 -8.12 -1.96
CA LEU A 313 14.19 -7.66 -2.92
C LEU A 313 15.02 -6.51 -2.34
N ARG A 314 14.37 -5.53 -1.70
CA ARG A 314 15.09 -4.39 -1.10
C ARG A 314 15.91 -4.81 0.12
N PHE A 315 15.42 -5.75 0.92
CA PHE A 315 16.16 -6.31 2.05
C PHE A 315 17.43 -7.02 1.57
N SER A 316 17.31 -7.86 0.54
CA SER A 316 18.46 -8.54 -0.09
C SER A 316 19.44 -7.54 -0.71
N TYR A 317 18.95 -6.53 -1.43
CA TYR A 317 19.80 -5.46 -1.98
C TYR A 317 20.62 -4.76 -0.88
N LEU A 318 19.97 -4.30 0.19
CA LEU A 318 20.67 -3.65 1.30
C LEU A 318 21.65 -4.59 2.01
N ALA A 319 21.28 -5.85 2.21
CA ALA A 319 22.15 -6.84 2.84
C ALA A 319 23.43 -7.09 2.04
N VAL A 320 23.38 -6.95 0.71
CA VAL A 320 24.54 -7.11 -0.17
C VAL A 320 25.34 -5.80 -0.30
N THR A 321 24.68 -4.63 -0.34
CA THR A 321 25.36 -3.35 -0.63
C THR A 321 25.81 -2.56 0.59
N THR A 322 25.29 -2.86 1.78
CA THR A 322 25.63 -2.14 3.02
C THR A 322 26.27 -3.06 4.04
N THR A 323 27.24 -2.56 4.80
CA THR A 323 27.76 -3.27 5.99
C THR A 323 26.57 -3.55 6.91
N TYR A 324 26.42 -4.81 7.35
CA TYR A 324 25.25 -5.43 8.01
C TYR A 324 24.47 -4.59 9.06
N GLN A 325 25.03 -3.51 9.59
CA GLN A 325 24.48 -2.69 10.67
C GLN A 325 23.35 -1.71 10.27
N SER A 326 23.08 -1.49 8.97
CA SER A 326 22.05 -0.51 8.52
C SER A 326 20.73 -1.13 8.01
N GLN A 327 20.38 -2.34 8.48
CA GLN A 327 19.18 -3.04 8.01
C GLN A 327 17.88 -2.47 8.62
N PHE A 328 17.04 -1.86 7.77
CA PHE A 328 15.73 -1.28 8.11
C PHE A 328 14.72 -2.25 8.74
N LEU A 329 14.75 -3.52 8.36
CA LEU A 329 13.91 -4.53 8.99
C LEU A 329 14.76 -5.19 10.07
N SER A 330 14.41 -4.94 11.33
CA SER A 330 14.90 -5.78 12.41
C SER A 330 14.57 -7.24 12.09
N PHE A 331 15.36 -8.17 12.63
CA PHE A 331 15.10 -9.59 12.53
C PHE A 331 13.62 -9.91 12.78
N SER A 332 13.03 -9.30 13.81
CA SER A 332 11.62 -9.41 14.18
C SER A 332 10.65 -8.96 13.07
N ALA A 333 10.94 -7.89 12.35
CA ALA A 333 10.08 -7.41 11.27
C ALA A 333 10.04 -8.39 10.07
N THR A 334 11.19 -8.99 9.72
CA THR A 334 11.23 -10.03 8.68
C THR A 334 10.46 -11.29 9.09
N GLN A 335 10.48 -11.65 10.37
CA GLN A 335 9.70 -12.76 10.91
C GLN A 335 8.19 -12.46 10.85
N ILE A 336 7.76 -11.25 11.20
CA ILE A 336 6.34 -10.84 11.10
C ILE A 336 5.86 -10.93 9.66
N ILE A 337 6.61 -10.40 8.69
CA ILE A 337 6.25 -10.49 7.27
C ILE A 337 6.18 -11.96 6.83
N SER A 338 7.14 -12.78 7.26
CA SER A 338 7.16 -14.22 6.98
C SER A 338 5.96 -14.96 7.57
N LEU A 339 5.53 -14.58 8.78
CA LEU A 339 4.32 -15.10 9.42
C LEU A 339 3.08 -14.69 8.62
N ILE A 340 2.95 -13.42 8.21
CA ILE A 340 1.81 -12.97 7.40
C ILE A 340 1.81 -13.69 6.03
N ASN A 341 2.98 -13.93 5.42
CA ASN A 341 3.10 -14.75 4.21
C ASN A 341 2.65 -16.20 4.45
N LEU A 342 2.96 -16.80 5.59
CA LEU A 342 2.50 -18.15 5.93
C LEU A 342 0.99 -18.20 6.16
N LEU A 343 0.43 -17.21 6.86
CA LEU A 343 -1.00 -17.05 7.03
C LEU A 343 -1.72 -16.80 5.70
N GLY A 344 -1.10 -16.05 4.78
CA GLY A 344 -1.59 -15.83 3.43
C GLY A 344 -1.69 -17.13 2.62
N LEU A 345 -0.70 -18.03 2.76
CA LEU A 345 -0.72 -19.36 2.14
C LEU A 345 -1.85 -20.22 2.72
N GLY A 346 -1.98 -20.26 4.06
CA GLY A 346 -3.07 -20.96 4.74
C GLY A 346 -4.45 -20.43 4.34
N TRP A 347 -4.58 -19.11 4.20
CA TRP A 347 -5.79 -18.47 3.70
C TRP A 347 -6.07 -18.84 2.24
N LEU A 348 -5.05 -18.84 1.37
CA LEU A 348 -5.19 -19.26 -0.01
C LEU A 348 -5.61 -20.73 -0.09
N LEU A 349 -5.16 -21.58 0.81
CA LEU A 349 -5.61 -22.97 0.89
C LEU A 349 -7.05 -23.08 1.38
N SER A 350 -7.42 -22.29 2.38
CA SER A 350 -8.69 -22.38 3.13
C SER A 350 -9.96 -22.26 2.29
N GLY A 351 -9.90 -21.70 1.08
CA GLY A 351 -11.11 -21.45 0.30
C GLY A 351 -11.76 -20.10 0.61
N LEU A 352 -11.48 -19.54 1.79
CA LEU A 352 -12.13 -18.35 2.31
C LEU A 352 -11.94 -17.18 1.34
N LYS A 353 -13.04 -16.54 0.99
CA LYS A 353 -12.99 -15.26 0.28
C LYS A 353 -12.65 -14.20 1.31
N PHE A 354 -11.92 -13.17 0.89
CA PHE A 354 -11.71 -12.02 1.79
C PHE A 354 -13.12 -11.53 2.07
N PRO A 355 -13.45 -11.13 3.31
CA PRO A 355 -14.69 -10.40 3.54
C PRO A 355 -14.74 -9.34 2.44
N ARG A 356 -15.70 -9.48 1.52
CA ARG A 356 -15.69 -8.70 0.27
C ARG A 356 -15.52 -7.26 0.72
N LEU A 357 -14.43 -6.59 0.29
CA LEU A 357 -14.43 -5.13 0.25
C LEU A 357 -15.77 -4.78 -0.37
N PRO A 358 -16.67 -4.09 0.38
CA PRO A 358 -18.04 -3.91 -0.07
C PRO A 358 -17.97 -3.40 -1.49
N ARG A 359 -18.69 -3.99 -2.45
CA ARG A 359 -18.66 -3.57 -3.87
C ARG A 359 -18.76 -2.05 -3.90
N LEU A 360 -17.62 -1.37 -4.05
CA LEU A 360 -17.51 0.09 -3.95
C LEU A 360 -18.25 0.76 -5.13
N LEU A 361 -18.55 -0.03 -6.16
CA LEU A 361 -18.91 0.42 -7.50
C LEU A 361 -20.21 -0.17 -8.06
N HIS A 362 -21.06 -0.84 -7.27
CA HIS A 362 -22.40 -1.16 -7.77
C HIS A 362 -23.43 -0.13 -7.30
N PRO A 363 -23.99 0.69 -8.21
CA PRO A 363 -25.22 1.42 -7.94
C PRO A 363 -26.36 0.39 -7.89
N ARG A 364 -27.10 0.35 -6.79
CA ARG A 364 -28.49 -0.09 -6.82
C ARG A 364 -29.33 1.15 -6.62
N GLY A 365 -30.06 1.54 -7.66
CA GLY A 365 -31.06 2.61 -7.64
C GLY A 365 -30.60 3.91 -8.30
N GLY A 366 -31.30 4.32 -9.36
CA GLY A 366 -31.20 5.64 -9.99
C GLY A 366 -30.80 5.61 -11.48
N ARG A 367 -31.76 5.89 -12.36
CA ARG A 367 -31.55 6.08 -13.81
C ARG A 367 -30.84 7.42 -14.07
N MET A 368 -29.51 7.39 -14.05
CA MET A 368 -28.62 8.30 -14.79
C MET A 368 -27.27 7.59 -14.95
N ASP A 369 -26.62 7.72 -16.11
CA ASP A 369 -25.45 6.94 -16.50
C ASP A 369 -24.33 6.99 -15.44
N SER A 370 -24.08 5.83 -14.79
CA SER A 370 -23.07 5.65 -13.74
C SER A 370 -21.65 6.09 -14.15
N SER A 371 -21.41 6.25 -15.45
CA SER A 371 -20.13 6.68 -16.02
C SER A 371 -19.79 8.13 -15.66
N GLY A 372 -20.75 9.07 -15.73
CA GLY A 372 -20.49 10.50 -15.52
C GLY A 372 -20.15 10.87 -14.07
N VAL A 373 -20.85 10.27 -13.10
CA VAL A 373 -20.59 10.48 -11.66
C VAL A 373 -19.21 9.93 -11.27
N ASN A 374 -18.81 8.80 -11.86
CA ASN A 374 -17.49 8.23 -11.64
C ASN A 374 -16.38 9.13 -12.22
N ILE A 375 -16.60 9.73 -13.40
CA ILE A 375 -15.64 10.68 -13.99
C ILE A 375 -15.45 11.91 -13.09
N LEU A 376 -16.55 12.50 -12.60
CA LEU A 376 -16.47 13.68 -11.73
C LEU A 376 -15.78 13.39 -10.40
N LEU A 377 -16.08 12.24 -9.77
CA LEU A 377 -15.39 11.82 -8.56
C LEU A 377 -13.89 11.62 -8.82
N VAL A 378 -13.53 10.95 -9.92
CA VAL A 378 -12.12 10.77 -10.29
C VAL A 378 -11.44 12.13 -10.52
N ALA A 379 -12.11 13.09 -11.16
CA ALA A 379 -11.58 14.44 -11.34
C ALA A 379 -11.34 15.15 -9.99
N ILE A 380 -12.27 15.05 -9.04
CA ILE A 380 -12.11 15.60 -7.68
C ILE A 380 -10.93 14.95 -6.96
N LEU A 381 -10.77 13.62 -7.08
CA LEU A 381 -9.67 12.91 -6.44
C LEU A 381 -8.31 13.23 -7.09
N ILE A 382 -8.25 13.39 -8.42
CA ILE A 382 -7.04 13.83 -9.12
C ILE A 382 -6.68 15.26 -8.71
N PHE A 383 -7.65 16.17 -8.69
CA PHE A 383 -7.46 17.55 -8.20
C PHE A 383 -6.94 17.57 -6.76
N SER A 384 -7.55 16.77 -5.89
CA SER A 384 -7.14 16.64 -4.49
C SER A 384 -5.72 16.07 -4.34
N LEU A 385 -5.37 15.05 -5.12
CA LEU A 385 -4.03 14.47 -5.13
C LEU A 385 -3.00 15.51 -5.60
N PHE A 386 -3.30 16.22 -6.68
CA PHE A 386 -2.42 17.25 -7.20
C PHE A 386 -2.18 18.37 -6.18
N THR A 387 -3.23 18.94 -5.59
CA THR A 387 -3.10 20.06 -4.65
C THR A 387 -2.38 19.68 -3.36
N ARG A 388 -2.46 18.41 -2.92
CA ARG A 388 -1.74 17.91 -1.75
C ARG A 388 -0.28 17.58 -2.03
N LEU A 389 0.03 17.02 -3.21
CA LEU A 389 1.42 16.69 -3.57
C LEU A 389 2.21 17.89 -4.10
N TYR A 390 1.53 18.91 -4.63
CA TYR A 390 2.17 20.11 -5.14
C TYR A 390 3.02 20.78 -4.06
N ARG A 391 4.34 20.81 -4.26
CA ARG A 391 5.33 21.37 -3.31
C ARG A 391 5.27 20.75 -1.90
N LEU A 392 4.91 19.48 -1.77
CA LEU A 392 4.80 18.81 -0.45
C LEU A 392 6.12 18.80 0.34
N HIS A 393 7.26 18.78 -0.35
CA HIS A 393 8.59 18.82 0.25
C HIS A 393 8.96 20.21 0.83
N ILE A 394 8.16 21.25 0.60
CA ILE A 394 8.38 22.60 1.10
C ILE A 394 7.38 22.84 2.25
N PRO A 395 7.83 23.34 3.42
CA PRO A 395 9.21 23.72 3.79
C PRO A 395 10.14 22.51 3.99
N THR A 396 11.45 22.66 3.77
CA THR A 396 12.41 21.56 3.99
C THR A 396 12.69 21.31 5.47
N LYS A 397 12.65 22.38 6.29
CA LYS A 397 12.75 22.30 7.75
C LYS A 397 11.44 21.82 8.40
N PHE A 398 11.55 21.32 9.62
CA PHE A 398 10.38 21.12 10.47
C PHE A 398 9.69 22.45 10.72
N TYR A 399 8.37 22.39 10.83
CA TYR A 399 7.55 23.53 11.20
C TYR A 399 6.38 23.05 12.04
N PHE A 400 5.91 23.89 12.95
CA PHE A 400 4.87 23.54 13.90
C PHE A 400 5.17 22.17 14.58
N ASP A 401 4.18 21.32 14.81
CA ASP A 401 4.33 20.04 15.50
C ASP A 401 5.15 18.98 14.74
N GLU A 402 5.70 19.26 13.54
CA GLU A 402 6.70 18.37 12.91
C GLU A 402 7.98 18.25 13.75
N VAL A 403 8.31 19.28 14.53
CA VAL A 403 9.44 19.25 15.48
C VAL A 403 9.29 18.16 16.54
N TYR A 404 8.06 17.66 16.75
CA TYR A 404 7.74 16.54 17.63
C TYR A 404 7.58 15.25 16.83
N HIS A 405 6.60 15.23 15.93
CA HIS A 405 6.16 14.02 15.24
C HIS A 405 7.19 13.51 14.22
N ALA A 406 7.64 14.38 13.32
CA ALA A 406 8.56 13.99 12.24
C ALA A 406 9.95 13.69 12.80
N PHE A 407 10.43 14.51 13.75
CA PHE A 407 11.66 14.23 14.49
C PHE A 407 11.63 12.85 15.16
N THR A 408 10.59 12.55 15.93
CA THR A 408 10.48 11.24 16.60
C THR A 408 10.40 10.10 15.61
N ALA A 409 9.69 10.27 14.49
CA ALA A 409 9.65 9.28 13.42
C ALA A 409 11.05 9.06 12.78
N ILE A 410 11.89 10.09 12.66
CA ILE A 410 13.27 9.95 12.17
C ILE A 410 14.09 9.12 13.17
N GLU A 411 13.94 9.37 14.46
CA GLU A 411 14.64 8.60 15.50
C GLU A 411 14.16 7.14 15.55
N MET A 412 12.86 6.90 15.37
CA MET A 412 12.29 5.56 15.17
C MET A 412 12.91 4.87 13.93
N LEU A 413 13.06 5.59 12.82
CA LEU A 413 13.66 5.06 11.59
C LEU A 413 15.14 4.70 11.77
N LYS A 414 15.88 5.46 12.58
CA LYS A 414 17.27 5.17 12.95
C LYS A 414 17.41 4.00 13.92
N GLY A 415 16.29 3.48 14.46
CA GLY A 415 16.30 2.44 15.49
C GLY A 415 16.75 2.95 16.85
N ASN A 416 16.70 4.26 17.10
CA ASN A 416 17.09 4.85 18.37
C ASN A 416 16.03 4.52 19.45
N PRO A 417 16.37 3.78 20.53
CA PRO A 417 15.42 3.45 21.59
C PRO A 417 14.83 4.68 22.27
N GLN A 418 15.57 5.80 22.32
CA GLN A 418 15.12 7.04 22.97
C GLN A 418 13.83 7.60 22.39
N ALA A 419 13.47 7.26 21.13
CA ALA A 419 12.22 7.67 20.51
C ALA A 419 10.96 7.19 21.27
N TRP A 420 11.13 6.23 22.18
CA TRP A 420 10.08 5.59 22.97
C TRP A 420 10.09 5.98 24.44
N GLU A 421 11.09 6.75 24.86
CA GLU A 421 11.45 6.96 26.26
C GLU A 421 11.07 8.38 26.69
N TRP A 422 10.00 8.50 27.48
CA TRP A 422 9.49 9.79 27.96
C TRP A 422 10.43 10.51 28.96
N TRP A 423 11.40 9.78 29.53
CA TRP A 423 12.33 10.27 30.55
C TRP A 423 13.60 10.90 30.00
N ASN A 424 13.84 10.80 28.70
CA ASN A 424 15.06 11.38 28.11
C ASN A 424 14.93 12.89 27.92
N PRO A 425 16.04 13.63 28.08
CA PRO A 425 16.07 15.05 27.79
C PRO A 425 15.83 15.28 26.29
N ASN A 426 15.04 16.31 25.99
CA ASN A 426 14.80 16.72 24.62
C ASN A 426 16.06 17.39 24.03
N PRO A 427 16.42 17.09 22.76
CA PRO A 427 17.46 17.84 22.07
C PRO A 427 17.08 19.31 21.87
N PRO A 428 18.04 20.20 21.53
CA PRO A 428 17.71 21.57 21.16
C PRO A 428 16.71 21.63 20.00
N ASP A 429 15.72 22.52 20.09
CA ASP A 429 14.72 22.85 19.06
C ASP A 429 13.73 21.74 18.64
N VAL A 430 13.86 20.51 19.16
CA VAL A 430 12.97 19.37 18.89
C VAL A 430 12.64 18.62 20.17
N ALA A 431 11.57 17.82 20.19
CA ALA A 431 11.26 16.98 21.35
C ALA A 431 10.66 15.64 20.95
N TYR A 432 10.88 14.63 21.79
CA TYR A 432 10.31 13.30 21.56
C TYR A 432 8.80 13.31 21.79
N GLU A 433 8.06 12.85 20.79
CA GLU A 433 6.60 12.80 20.78
C GLU A 433 6.11 11.45 21.31
N TRP A 434 6.16 11.30 22.62
CA TRP A 434 5.67 10.12 23.33
C TRP A 434 4.21 10.26 23.80
N THR A 435 3.61 11.45 23.67
CA THR A 435 2.28 11.78 24.21
C THR A 435 1.14 11.14 23.41
N HIS A 436 1.42 10.66 22.20
CA HIS A 436 0.46 9.99 21.34
C HIS A 436 0.91 8.57 20.93
N PRO A 437 -0.04 7.65 20.74
CA PRO A 437 0.25 6.32 20.23
C PRO A 437 0.96 6.36 18.86
N PRO A 438 1.71 5.30 18.50
CA PRO A 438 2.78 5.42 17.50
C PRO A 438 2.32 5.34 16.05
N LEU A 439 1.10 4.91 15.75
CA LEU A 439 0.71 4.51 14.39
C LEU A 439 1.00 5.61 13.35
N ALA A 440 0.65 6.86 13.65
CA ALA A 440 0.93 7.99 12.75
C ALA A 440 2.42 8.14 12.43
N LYS A 441 3.29 7.99 13.45
CA LYS A 441 4.75 8.02 13.30
C LYS A 441 5.26 6.80 12.52
N GLU A 442 4.68 5.62 12.72
CA GLU A 442 5.02 4.42 11.92
C GLU A 442 4.73 4.60 10.42
N PHE A 443 3.62 5.27 10.07
CA PHE A 443 3.35 5.65 8.68
C PHE A 443 4.39 6.63 8.14
N MET A 444 4.81 7.63 8.94
CA MET A 444 5.89 8.56 8.57
C MET A 444 7.21 7.81 8.35
N VAL A 445 7.57 6.87 9.23
CA VAL A 445 8.73 5.97 9.07
C VAL A 445 8.65 5.23 7.73
N ALA A 446 7.49 4.65 7.40
CA ALA A 446 7.30 3.96 6.13
C ALA A 446 7.45 4.90 4.91
N GLY A 447 6.97 6.13 5.00
CA GLY A 447 7.14 7.15 3.97
C GLY A 447 8.61 7.56 3.77
N MET A 448 9.31 7.87 4.87
CA MET A 448 10.73 8.21 4.85
C MET A 448 11.61 7.04 4.39
N TRP A 449 11.19 5.82 4.65
CA TRP A 449 11.90 4.65 4.17
C TRP A 449 11.87 4.50 2.64
N LEU A 450 10.74 4.86 2.02
CA LEU A 450 10.55 4.81 0.58
C LEU A 450 11.26 5.97 -0.14
N PHE A 451 11.23 7.18 0.44
CA PHE A 451 11.63 8.42 -0.25
C PHE A 451 12.79 9.17 0.42
N GLY A 452 13.38 8.62 1.47
CA GLY A 452 14.44 9.22 2.28
C GLY A 452 13.90 9.97 3.52
N PRO A 453 14.72 10.15 4.57
CA PRO A 453 14.37 10.87 5.79
C PRO A 453 14.35 12.39 5.54
N ASN A 454 13.43 12.84 4.69
CA ASN A 454 13.23 14.22 4.29
C ASN A 454 11.76 14.61 4.36
N SER A 455 11.49 15.91 4.20
CA SER A 455 10.16 16.51 4.29
C SER A 455 9.12 15.87 3.41
N PHE A 456 9.50 15.42 2.22
CA PHE A 456 8.60 14.67 1.35
C PHE A 456 8.25 13.31 1.96
N GLY A 457 9.25 12.58 2.45
CA GLY A 457 9.10 11.24 3.02
C GLY A 457 8.11 11.18 4.19
N TRP A 458 8.23 12.07 5.19
CA TRP A 458 7.32 12.04 6.35
C TRP A 458 5.94 12.63 6.08
N ARG A 459 5.78 13.52 5.07
CA ARG A 459 4.47 14.13 4.71
C ARG A 459 3.68 13.34 3.67
N LEU A 460 4.32 12.49 2.87
CA LEU A 460 3.62 11.75 1.81
C LEU A 460 2.47 10.87 2.33
N PRO A 461 2.64 10.07 3.42
CA PRO A 461 1.56 9.23 3.91
C PRO A 461 0.33 10.03 4.36
N THR A 462 0.52 11.15 5.08
CA THR A 462 -0.59 12.03 5.46
C THR A 462 -1.28 12.63 4.23
N ALA A 463 -0.53 13.05 3.21
CA ALA A 463 -1.09 13.61 1.99
C ALA A 463 -2.00 12.61 1.25
N LEU A 464 -1.55 11.35 1.13
CA LEU A 464 -2.34 10.29 0.51
C LEU A 464 -3.60 9.95 1.32
N LEU A 465 -3.50 9.91 2.64
CA LEU A 465 -4.68 9.70 3.50
C LEU A 465 -5.65 10.89 3.46
N GLY A 466 -5.17 12.12 3.27
CA GLY A 466 -6.03 13.28 3.02
C GLY A 466 -6.90 13.12 1.77
N VAL A 467 -6.33 12.60 0.67
CA VAL A 467 -7.10 12.25 -0.54
C VAL A 467 -8.09 11.13 -0.24
N ALA A 468 -7.66 10.11 0.51
CA ALA A 468 -8.51 9.00 0.89
C ALA A 468 -9.69 9.44 1.79
N ASN A 469 -9.49 10.42 2.67
CA ASN A 469 -10.55 11.01 3.50
C ASN A 469 -11.65 11.64 2.64
N ILE A 470 -11.29 12.33 1.55
CA ILE A 470 -12.27 12.88 0.59
C ILE A 470 -13.10 11.78 -0.06
N PHE A 471 -12.47 10.68 -0.44
CA PHE A 471 -13.19 9.52 -0.95
C PHE A 471 -14.08 8.87 0.13
N LEU A 472 -13.63 8.78 1.37
CA LEU A 472 -14.43 8.26 2.49
C LEU A 472 -15.65 9.14 2.79
N VAL A 473 -15.50 10.47 2.72
CA VAL A 473 -16.62 11.42 2.84
C VAL A 473 -17.67 11.19 1.75
N TYR A 474 -17.25 11.02 0.49
CA TYR A 474 -18.15 10.61 -0.60
C TYR A 474 -18.88 9.31 -0.27
N LEU A 475 -18.16 8.27 0.16
CA LEU A 475 -18.74 6.96 0.45
C LEU A 475 -19.70 6.99 1.64
N LEU A 476 -19.38 7.78 2.67
CA LEU A 476 -20.20 7.96 3.86
C LEU A 476 -21.50 8.69 3.49
N ALA A 477 -21.40 9.82 2.78
CA ALA A 477 -22.56 10.54 2.27
C ALA A 477 -23.44 9.65 1.37
N LYS A 478 -22.83 8.87 0.48
CA LYS A 478 -23.55 7.90 -0.38
C LYS A 478 -24.25 6.81 0.41
N ARG A 479 -23.65 6.35 1.52
CA ARG A 479 -24.23 5.34 2.39
C ARG A 479 -25.41 5.89 3.19
N LEU A 480 -25.28 7.13 3.65
CA LEU A 480 -26.23 7.85 4.48
C LEU A 480 -27.44 8.34 3.67
N PHE A 481 -27.25 8.81 2.45
CA PHE A 481 -28.32 9.31 1.58
C PHE A 481 -28.53 8.41 0.34
N PRO A 482 -29.03 7.17 0.50
CA PRO A 482 -29.21 6.25 -0.63
C PRO A 482 -30.32 6.69 -1.60
N SER A 483 -31.30 7.45 -1.11
CA SER A 483 -32.44 7.96 -1.89
C SER A 483 -32.23 9.37 -2.43
N ALA A 484 -31.16 10.06 -2.02
CA ALA A 484 -30.87 11.39 -2.53
C ALA A 484 -30.24 11.31 -3.93
N SER A 485 -30.36 12.41 -4.68
CA SER A 485 -29.57 12.60 -5.89
C SER A 485 -28.08 12.38 -5.60
N PHE A 486 -27.33 11.82 -6.57
CA PHE A 486 -25.87 11.64 -6.50
C PHE A 486 -25.09 12.93 -6.19
N LEU A 487 -25.78 14.07 -6.24
CA LEU A 487 -25.29 15.39 -5.86
C LEU A 487 -24.82 15.46 -4.42
N VAL A 488 -25.51 14.90 -3.42
CA VAL A 488 -25.05 15.02 -2.01
C VAL A 488 -23.67 14.41 -1.84
N PRO A 489 -23.40 13.14 -2.23
CA PRO A 489 -22.06 12.56 -2.12
C PRO A 489 -20.99 13.31 -2.90
N ILE A 490 -21.29 13.75 -4.12
CA ILE A 490 -20.32 14.48 -4.96
C ILE A 490 -20.00 15.85 -4.39
N LEU A 491 -21.01 16.60 -3.93
CA LEU A 491 -20.83 17.90 -3.29
C LEU A 491 -20.05 17.75 -1.98
N SER A 492 -20.33 16.72 -1.17
CA SER A 492 -19.54 16.46 0.05
C SER A 492 -18.06 16.23 -0.27
N ALA A 493 -17.75 15.45 -1.31
CA ALA A 493 -16.39 15.22 -1.76
C ALA A 493 -15.73 16.51 -2.28
N ALA A 494 -16.42 17.25 -3.13
CA ALA A 494 -15.93 18.49 -3.73
C ALA A 494 -15.65 19.54 -2.65
N LEU A 495 -16.60 19.80 -1.75
CA LEU A 495 -16.45 20.78 -0.68
C LEU A 495 -15.34 20.40 0.31
N PHE A 496 -15.22 19.13 0.68
CA PHE A 496 -14.13 18.70 1.56
C PHE A 496 -12.76 18.71 0.87
N SER A 497 -12.71 18.60 -0.46
CA SER A 497 -11.49 18.83 -1.24
C SER A 497 -11.07 20.30 -1.33
N LEU A 498 -12.03 21.21 -1.16
CA LEU A 498 -11.85 22.67 -1.18
C LEU A 498 -11.73 23.28 0.22
N ASP A 499 -11.67 22.45 1.27
CA ASP A 499 -11.44 22.90 2.64
C ASP A 499 -9.94 23.09 2.92
N GLY A 500 -9.57 24.31 3.33
CA GLY A 500 -8.22 24.70 3.69
C GLY A 500 -7.65 23.97 4.90
N LEU A 501 -8.48 23.72 5.93
CA LEU A 501 -8.01 23.04 7.15
C LEU A 501 -7.63 21.60 6.82
N ASN A 502 -8.49 20.88 6.10
CA ASN A 502 -8.18 19.54 5.60
C ASN A 502 -6.97 19.52 4.64
N LEU A 503 -6.79 20.55 3.80
CA LEU A 503 -5.60 20.66 2.94
C LEU A 503 -4.33 20.76 3.78
N VAL A 504 -4.26 21.73 4.70
CA VAL A 504 -3.08 21.99 5.54
C VAL A 504 -2.75 20.80 6.42
N GLN A 505 -3.74 20.23 7.12
CA GLN A 505 -3.53 19.10 8.02
C GLN A 505 -3.10 17.82 7.30
N SER A 506 -3.50 17.66 6.03
CA SER A 506 -3.02 16.53 5.22
C SER A 506 -1.63 16.74 4.63
N ARG A 507 -1.08 17.96 4.68
CA ARG A 507 0.24 18.30 4.12
C ARG A 507 1.35 18.41 5.18
N ILE A 508 1.01 18.23 6.45
CA ILE A 508 1.95 18.25 7.57
C ILE A 508 2.10 16.84 8.16
N GLY A 509 3.29 16.53 8.69
CA GLY A 509 3.53 15.28 9.43
C GLY A 509 2.92 15.31 10.84
N MET A 510 1.59 15.14 10.96
CA MET A 510 0.87 15.10 12.24
C MET A 510 -0.17 13.96 12.31
N ASN A 511 -0.71 13.70 13.50
CA ASN A 511 -1.59 12.56 13.77
C ASN A 511 -3.02 12.70 13.24
N ASP A 512 -3.54 13.92 13.09
CA ASP A 512 -4.97 14.18 12.92
C ASP A 512 -5.55 13.62 11.60
N THR A 513 -4.78 13.65 10.51
CA THR A 513 -5.21 13.08 9.23
C THR A 513 -5.36 11.55 9.29
N TYR A 514 -4.50 10.86 10.04
CA TYR A 514 -4.58 9.42 10.27
C TYR A 514 -5.80 9.05 11.11
N LEU A 515 -6.03 9.80 12.20
CA LEU A 515 -7.21 9.64 13.06
C LEU A 515 -8.50 9.68 12.23
N ILE A 516 -8.66 10.70 11.39
CA ILE A 516 -9.89 10.90 10.61
C ILE A 516 -10.08 9.78 9.59
N PHE A 517 -9.00 9.32 8.95
CA PHE A 517 -9.08 8.22 8.01
C PHE A 517 -9.65 6.95 8.66
N PHE A 518 -9.09 6.55 9.79
CA PHE A 518 -9.55 5.35 10.48
C PHE A 518 -10.91 5.54 11.15
N LEU A 519 -11.23 6.74 11.63
CA LEU A 519 -12.54 7.08 12.20
C LEU A 519 -13.66 7.01 11.14
N LEU A 520 -13.48 7.67 9.98
CA LEU A 520 -14.44 7.62 8.88
C LEU A 520 -14.59 6.21 8.32
N THR A 521 -13.49 5.46 8.22
CA THR A 521 -13.51 4.06 7.77
C THR A 521 -14.30 3.19 8.75
N THR A 522 -14.07 3.36 10.06
CA THR A 522 -14.79 2.66 11.12
C THR A 522 -16.29 2.92 11.00
N LEU A 523 -16.71 4.19 10.98
CA LEU A 523 -18.13 4.53 10.88
C LEU A 523 -18.76 3.99 9.59
N LEU A 524 -18.08 4.12 8.44
CA LEU A 524 -18.58 3.61 7.17
C LEU A 524 -18.78 2.09 7.19
N LEU A 525 -17.81 1.34 7.73
CA LEU A 525 -17.89 -0.12 7.84
C LEU A 525 -18.95 -0.56 8.84
N PHE A 526 -19.06 0.14 9.97
CA PHE A 526 -20.12 -0.05 10.96
C PHE A 526 -21.49 0.13 10.31
N LEU A 527 -21.70 1.23 9.59
CA LEU A 527 -22.95 1.51 8.90
C LEU A 527 -23.27 0.50 7.77
N ARG A 528 -22.26 -0.24 7.30
CA ARG A 528 -22.40 -1.35 6.34
C ARG A 528 -22.58 -2.71 7.03
N ARG A 529 -22.73 -2.73 8.36
CA ARG A 529 -22.83 -3.92 9.21
C ARG A 529 -21.61 -4.86 9.13
N ASN A 530 -20.45 -4.32 8.73
CA ASN A 530 -19.18 -5.05 8.79
C ASN A 530 -18.51 -4.76 10.13
N TYR A 531 -19.11 -5.25 11.21
CA TYR A 531 -18.67 -4.99 12.57
C TYR A 531 -17.24 -5.50 12.84
N PHE A 532 -16.84 -6.58 12.17
CA PHE A 532 -15.50 -7.18 12.31
C PHE A 532 -14.39 -6.23 11.86
N ILE A 533 -14.40 -5.82 10.59
CA ILE A 533 -13.36 -4.92 10.07
C ILE A 533 -13.47 -3.54 10.71
N SER A 534 -14.68 -3.09 11.02
CA SER A 534 -14.92 -1.84 11.73
C SER A 534 -14.22 -1.81 13.10
N GLY A 535 -14.25 -2.91 13.87
CA GLY A 535 -13.50 -3.00 15.13
C GLY A 535 -11.99 -2.94 14.95
N LEU A 536 -11.45 -3.58 13.90
CA LEU A 536 -10.01 -3.49 13.57
C LEU A 536 -9.60 -2.05 13.24
N THR A 537 -10.39 -1.37 12.40
CA THR A 537 -10.11 0.03 12.03
C THR A 537 -10.32 0.99 13.19
N PHE A 538 -11.20 0.66 14.14
CA PHE A 538 -11.34 1.43 15.38
C PHE A 538 -10.09 1.34 16.26
N GLY A 539 -9.48 0.15 16.34
CA GLY A 539 -8.16 -0.04 16.96
C GLY A 539 -7.07 0.83 16.32
N LEU A 540 -7.04 0.92 14.99
CA LEU A 540 -6.11 1.80 14.27
C LEU A 540 -6.39 3.30 14.53
N ALA A 541 -7.66 3.68 14.68
CA ALA A 541 -8.01 5.06 15.06
C ALA A 541 -7.48 5.40 16.46
N LEU A 542 -7.69 4.51 17.45
CA LEU A 542 -7.17 4.65 18.81
C LEU A 542 -5.63 4.67 18.83
N ALA A 543 -4.99 3.85 18.01
CA ALA A 543 -3.54 3.81 17.85
C ALA A 543 -2.96 5.02 17.08
N SER A 544 -3.82 5.88 16.52
CA SER A 544 -3.41 7.18 15.97
C SER A 544 -3.55 8.28 17.01
N LYS A 545 -4.71 8.37 17.69
CA LYS A 545 -5.00 9.37 18.73
C LYS A 545 -6.18 8.91 19.58
N TRP A 546 -6.08 9.08 20.91
CA TRP A 546 -7.12 8.63 21.85
C TRP A 546 -8.48 9.32 21.69
N SER A 547 -8.52 10.50 21.05
CA SER A 547 -9.77 11.19 20.71
C SER A 547 -10.69 10.37 19.79
N ALA A 548 -10.20 9.27 19.19
CA ALA A 548 -11.05 8.29 18.52
C ALA A 548 -12.18 7.74 19.41
N ILE A 549 -12.01 7.74 20.75
CA ILE A 549 -13.02 7.29 21.70
C ILE A 549 -14.35 8.06 21.59
N TYR A 550 -14.29 9.30 21.12
CA TYR A 550 -15.46 10.14 20.87
C TYR A 550 -16.37 9.61 19.75
N LEU A 551 -15.95 8.59 18.99
CA LEU A 551 -16.80 7.88 18.04
C LEU A 551 -17.77 6.88 18.72
N LEU A 552 -17.52 6.43 19.95
CA LEU A 552 -18.34 5.39 20.59
C LEU A 552 -19.84 5.75 20.71
N PRO A 553 -20.24 6.98 21.12
CA PRO A 553 -21.64 7.37 21.12
C PRO A 553 -22.29 7.29 19.73
N VAL A 554 -21.52 7.60 18.68
CA VAL A 554 -21.97 7.52 17.28
C VAL A 554 -22.20 6.06 16.86
N LEU A 555 -21.30 5.15 17.23
CA LEU A 555 -21.44 3.71 16.93
C LEU A 555 -22.63 3.11 17.68
N ALA A 556 -22.83 3.49 18.95
CA ALA A 556 -23.97 3.07 19.74
C ALA A 556 -25.29 3.54 19.09
N LEU A 557 -25.39 4.83 18.74
CA LEU A 557 -26.54 5.36 18.01
C LEU A 557 -26.75 4.63 16.67
N ALA A 558 -25.70 4.48 15.86
CA ALA A 558 -25.77 3.80 14.58
C ALA A 558 -26.29 2.36 14.73
N TYR A 559 -25.87 1.65 15.78
CA TYR A 559 -26.39 0.33 16.11
C TYR A 559 -27.89 0.36 16.42
N PHE A 560 -28.33 1.26 17.32
CA PHE A 560 -29.75 1.38 17.69
C PHE A 560 -30.65 1.72 16.50
N LEU A 561 -30.16 2.53 15.57
CA LEU A 561 -30.90 2.86 14.35
C LEU A 561 -30.99 1.66 13.40
N GLN A 562 -29.92 0.86 13.28
CA GLN A 562 -29.81 -0.22 12.28
C GLN A 562 -30.33 -1.59 12.72
N GLU A 563 -30.31 -1.87 14.02
CA GLU A 563 -30.57 -3.18 14.60
C GLU A 563 -31.77 -3.12 15.55
N LYS A 564 -32.39 -4.26 15.83
CA LYS A 564 -33.32 -4.35 16.97
C LYS A 564 -32.51 -4.39 18.26
N PHE A 565 -33.04 -3.77 19.32
CA PHE A 565 -32.40 -3.81 20.63
C PHE A 565 -32.16 -5.26 21.04
N ASN A 566 -30.90 -5.61 21.31
CA ASN A 566 -30.49 -6.95 21.69
C ASN A 566 -29.25 -6.84 22.59
N LEU A 567 -29.46 -6.99 23.90
CA LEU A 567 -28.42 -6.78 24.89
C LEU A 567 -27.24 -7.75 24.74
N LYS A 568 -27.52 -9.02 24.41
CA LYS A 568 -26.48 -10.04 24.15
C LYS A 568 -25.59 -9.67 22.96
N LYS A 569 -26.19 -9.22 21.86
CA LYS A 569 -25.44 -8.80 20.65
C LYS A 569 -24.64 -7.53 20.92
N ILE A 570 -25.20 -6.56 21.65
CA ILE A 570 -24.46 -5.36 22.09
C ILE A 570 -23.26 -5.77 22.94
N PHE A 571 -23.47 -6.61 23.96
CA PHE A 571 -22.42 -7.09 24.85
C PHE A 571 -21.28 -7.79 24.08
N LEU A 572 -21.63 -8.73 23.18
CA LEU A 572 -20.64 -9.44 22.35
C LEU A 572 -19.90 -8.48 21.41
N LEU A 573 -20.58 -7.51 20.82
CA LEU A 573 -19.93 -6.49 19.99
C LEU A 573 -19.00 -5.59 20.80
N SER A 574 -19.40 -5.18 22.01
CA SER A 574 -18.55 -4.39 22.90
C SER A 574 -17.28 -5.14 23.30
N ILE A 575 -17.40 -6.42 23.69
CA ILE A 575 -16.24 -7.28 23.96
C ILE A 575 -15.37 -7.42 22.72
N PHE A 576 -15.98 -7.68 21.55
CA PHE A 576 -15.26 -7.81 20.30
C PHE A 576 -14.46 -6.53 19.98
N TYR A 577 -15.07 -5.36 20.08
CA TYR A 577 -14.39 -4.08 19.86
C TYR A 577 -13.27 -3.87 20.87
N LEU A 578 -13.50 -4.16 22.15
CA LEU A 578 -12.48 -4.05 23.17
C LEU A 578 -11.26 -4.94 22.87
N LEU A 579 -11.48 -6.24 22.63
CA LEU A 579 -10.40 -7.20 22.39
C LEU A 579 -9.62 -6.88 21.12
N PHE A 580 -10.30 -6.68 19.99
CA PHE A 580 -9.62 -6.46 18.71
C PHE A 580 -8.99 -5.07 18.61
N SER A 581 -9.64 -4.04 19.17
CA SER A 581 -9.02 -2.71 19.19
C SER A 581 -7.78 -2.70 20.07
N THR A 582 -7.82 -3.38 21.22
CA THR A 582 -6.64 -3.54 22.09
C THR A 582 -5.54 -4.33 21.39
N ALA A 583 -5.86 -5.45 20.73
CA ALA A 583 -4.87 -6.25 20.01
C ALA A 583 -4.18 -5.46 18.89
N ILE A 584 -4.96 -4.71 18.09
CA ILE A 584 -4.42 -3.84 17.04
C ILE A 584 -3.56 -2.73 17.64
N TYR A 585 -4.05 -2.07 18.71
CA TYR A 585 -3.30 -1.04 19.41
C TYR A 585 -1.96 -1.56 19.92
N LEU A 586 -1.94 -2.72 20.60
CA LEU A 586 -0.71 -3.36 21.07
C LEU A 586 0.24 -3.74 19.92
N THR A 587 -0.30 -4.12 18.76
CA THR A 587 0.51 -4.45 17.58
C THR A 587 1.32 -3.25 17.10
N THR A 588 0.79 -2.02 17.23
CA THR A 588 1.53 -0.79 16.88
C THR A 588 2.68 -0.47 17.84
N TYR A 589 2.77 -1.16 18.98
CA TYR A 589 3.90 -1.05 19.90
C TYR A 589 4.90 -2.21 19.75
N VAL A 590 4.77 -3.05 18.72
CA VAL A 590 5.79 -4.08 18.46
C VAL A 590 7.20 -3.48 18.31
N PRO A 591 7.41 -2.34 17.62
CA PRO A 591 8.74 -1.71 17.56
C PRO A 591 9.26 -1.24 18.94
N PHE A 592 8.37 -0.79 19.83
CA PHE A 592 8.71 -0.44 21.21
C PHE A 592 9.32 -1.65 21.92
N PHE A 593 8.65 -2.80 21.90
CA PHE A 593 9.18 -4.02 22.53
C PHE A 593 10.45 -4.53 21.81
N ALA A 594 10.50 -4.43 20.49
CA ALA A 594 11.65 -4.84 19.70
C ALA A 594 12.91 -4.00 19.98
N SER A 595 12.76 -2.77 20.49
CA SER A 595 13.86 -1.91 20.94
C SER A 595 14.43 -2.28 22.32
N GLY A 596 13.96 -3.37 22.93
CA GLY A 596 14.44 -3.88 24.23
C GLY A 596 13.58 -3.49 25.42
N HIS A 597 12.50 -2.75 25.21
CA HIS A 597 11.60 -2.34 26.28
C HIS A 597 10.68 -3.48 26.74
N ASN A 598 10.36 -3.49 28.03
CA ASN A 598 9.49 -4.51 28.64
C ASN A 598 8.06 -3.98 28.93
N PHE A 599 7.18 -4.88 29.39
CA PHE A 599 5.80 -4.53 29.69
C PHE A 599 5.63 -3.52 30.84
N LYS A 600 6.56 -3.49 31.80
CA LYS A 600 6.54 -2.49 32.89
C LYS A 600 6.78 -1.08 32.33
N GLN A 601 7.75 -0.93 31.44
CA GLN A 601 8.02 0.36 30.76
C GLN A 601 6.85 0.76 29.85
N PHE A 602 6.24 -0.20 29.14
CA PHE A 602 5.03 0.04 28.35
C PHE A 602 3.88 0.60 29.22
N TRP A 603 3.66 0.01 30.39
CA TRP A 603 2.66 0.49 31.34
C TRP A 603 2.98 1.90 31.86
N GLN A 604 4.24 2.14 32.24
CA GLN A 604 4.71 3.46 32.68
C GLN A 604 4.51 4.52 31.60
N LEU A 605 4.83 4.23 30.34
CA LEU A 605 4.58 5.13 29.21
C LEU A 605 3.09 5.52 29.13
N HIS A 606 2.17 4.57 29.30
CA HIS A 606 0.73 4.86 29.28
C HIS A 606 0.28 5.70 30.47
N GLN A 607 0.85 5.47 31.66
CA GLN A 607 0.61 6.32 32.82
C GLN A 607 1.06 7.75 32.55
N GLN A 608 2.20 7.95 31.87
CA GLN A 608 2.71 9.27 31.53
C GLN A 608 1.89 9.94 30.44
N ILE A 609 1.46 9.22 29.41
CA ILE A 609 0.53 9.75 28.40
C ILE A 609 -0.75 10.25 29.10
N TYR A 610 -1.31 9.45 30.01
CA TYR A 610 -2.49 9.85 30.77
C TYR A 610 -2.21 11.07 31.67
N TRP A 611 -1.08 11.08 32.37
CA TRP A 611 -0.67 12.20 33.22
C TRP A 611 -0.51 13.50 32.41
N TYR A 612 0.19 13.45 31.28
CA TYR A 612 0.36 14.58 30.36
C TYR A 612 -1.00 15.09 29.91
N HIS A 613 -1.87 14.21 29.42
CA HIS A 613 -3.18 14.62 28.89
C HIS A 613 -4.17 15.08 29.97
N THR A 614 -3.92 14.82 31.26
CA THR A 614 -4.80 15.29 32.35
C THR A 614 -4.25 16.47 33.13
N ARG A 615 -2.94 16.75 33.04
CA ARG A 615 -2.26 17.81 33.81
C ARG A 615 -1.49 18.83 32.99
N LEU A 616 -1.61 18.81 31.66
CA LEU A 616 -0.96 19.81 30.81
C LEU A 616 -1.52 21.21 31.09
N GLU A 617 -0.75 22.01 31.81
CA GLU A 617 -0.95 23.44 32.01
C GLU A 617 0.15 24.18 31.24
N ALA A 618 -0.21 24.75 30.09
CA ALA A 618 0.69 25.49 29.23
C ALA A 618 -0.05 26.63 28.54
N THR A 619 0.68 27.69 28.17
CA THR A 619 0.13 28.79 27.37
C THR A 619 0.91 28.90 26.06
N HIS A 620 0.23 29.26 24.99
CA HIS A 620 0.84 29.50 23.69
C HIS A 620 0.15 30.67 22.98
N PRO A 621 0.88 31.59 22.33
CA PRO A 621 0.29 32.74 21.66
C PRO A 621 -0.78 32.36 20.62
N TYR A 622 -0.58 31.27 19.89
CA TYR A 622 -1.52 30.77 18.88
C TYR A 622 -2.55 29.75 19.41
N GLN A 623 -2.70 29.58 20.73
CA GLN A 623 -3.77 28.74 21.28
C GLN A 623 -5.13 29.23 20.77
N SER A 624 -6.02 28.31 20.40
CA SER A 624 -7.32 28.63 19.79
C SER A 624 -8.45 27.95 20.54
N PRO A 625 -9.37 28.71 21.19
CA PRO A 625 -10.41 28.12 22.01
C PRO A 625 -11.48 27.44 21.16
N ALA A 626 -12.02 26.32 21.65
CA ALA A 626 -12.90 25.44 20.89
C ALA A 626 -14.14 26.13 20.28
N TRP A 627 -14.76 27.05 21.02
CA TRP A 627 -15.93 27.79 20.55
C TRP A 627 -15.66 28.64 19.29
N SER A 628 -14.40 28.99 19.03
CA SER A 628 -14.00 29.85 17.90
C SER A 628 -13.85 29.09 16.57
N TRP A 629 -13.71 27.76 16.60
CA TRP A 629 -13.34 26.95 15.44
C TRP A 629 -14.42 26.89 14.34
N PRO A 630 -15.73 26.67 14.65
CA PRO A 630 -16.76 26.64 13.60
C PRO A 630 -16.90 27.96 12.83
N LEU A 631 -16.47 29.06 13.44
CA LEU A 631 -16.52 30.41 12.88
C LEU A 631 -15.20 30.84 12.22
N ASN A 632 -14.16 29.99 12.24
CA ASN A 632 -12.81 30.35 11.80
C ASN A 632 -12.25 31.62 12.47
N LEU A 633 -12.64 31.95 13.70
CA LEU A 633 -12.25 33.26 14.27
C LEU A 633 -10.77 33.34 14.62
N ARG A 634 -10.14 32.21 14.99
CA ARG A 634 -8.74 32.17 15.42
C ARG A 634 -7.98 31.03 14.73
N PRO A 635 -7.49 31.25 13.51
CA PRO A 635 -6.61 30.31 12.82
C PRO A 635 -5.27 30.19 13.55
N VAL A 636 -4.50 29.15 13.21
CA VAL A 636 -3.18 28.90 13.81
C VAL A 636 -2.12 29.05 12.74
N TRP A 637 -1.11 29.89 13.00
CA TRP A 637 0.00 30.11 12.09
C TRP A 637 1.05 29.01 12.28
N TYR A 638 1.30 28.23 11.23
CA TYR A 638 2.17 27.05 11.28
C TYR A 638 3.59 27.36 10.80
N TYR A 639 3.72 28.26 9.84
CA TYR A 639 5.00 28.51 9.18
C TYR A 639 5.04 29.90 8.57
N VAL A 640 6.23 30.49 8.63
CA VAL A 640 6.60 31.70 7.92
C VAL A 640 8.03 31.62 7.39
N ASP A 641 8.21 32.22 6.21
CA ASP A 641 9.51 32.51 5.62
C ASP A 641 9.48 33.93 5.02
N TYR A 642 10.23 34.83 5.64
CA TYR A 642 10.37 36.21 5.21
C TYR A 642 11.52 36.32 4.21
N GLN A 643 11.23 36.86 3.02
CA GLN A 643 12.19 37.16 1.97
C GLN A 643 12.12 38.66 1.66
N ASP A 644 13.09 39.20 0.92
CA ASP A 644 13.26 40.65 0.72
C ASP A 644 11.98 41.37 0.22
N THR A 645 11.23 40.73 -0.68
CA THR A 645 10.01 41.31 -1.28
C THR A 645 8.76 40.44 -1.11
N THR A 646 8.96 39.19 -0.69
CA THR A 646 7.90 38.18 -0.59
C THR A 646 7.88 37.54 0.79
N VAL A 647 6.74 36.94 1.16
CA VAL A 647 6.62 36.10 2.35
C VAL A 647 5.82 34.86 2.01
N ALA A 648 6.26 33.72 2.52
CA ALA A 648 5.55 32.45 2.39
C ALA A 648 4.97 32.05 3.76
N ASN A 649 3.69 31.73 3.80
CA ASN A 649 2.98 31.39 5.03
C ASN A 649 2.27 30.03 4.91
N ILE A 650 2.09 29.36 6.05
CA ILE A 650 1.12 28.27 6.21
C ILE A 650 0.22 28.61 7.38
N TYR A 651 -1.07 28.82 7.13
CA TYR A 651 -2.09 28.99 8.16
C TYR A 651 -3.04 27.81 8.19
N ALA A 652 -3.23 27.19 9.36
CA ALA A 652 -4.33 26.28 9.60
C ALA A 652 -5.63 27.08 9.70
N LEU A 653 -6.28 27.27 8.56
CA LEU A 653 -7.50 28.03 8.38
C LEU A 653 -8.43 27.28 7.41
N GLY A 654 -9.69 27.06 7.80
CA GLY A 654 -10.70 26.48 6.91
C GLY A 654 -11.09 27.42 5.79
N ASN A 655 -11.72 26.91 4.73
CA ASN A 655 -12.33 27.81 3.73
C ASN A 655 -13.49 28.59 4.39
N PRO A 656 -13.43 29.94 4.52
CA PRO A 656 -14.39 30.70 5.33
C PRO A 656 -15.83 30.52 4.87
N LEU A 657 -16.07 30.46 3.56
CA LEU A 657 -17.39 30.21 3.01
C LEU A 657 -17.94 28.85 3.44
N ILE A 658 -17.11 27.80 3.41
CA ILE A 658 -17.50 26.44 3.81
C ILE A 658 -17.75 26.36 5.32
N PHE A 659 -16.94 27.01 6.14
CA PHE A 659 -17.10 26.98 7.59
C PHE A 659 -18.35 27.76 8.04
N TRP A 660 -18.52 28.99 7.57
CA TRP A 660 -19.66 29.82 7.97
C TRP A 660 -20.98 29.24 7.48
N SER A 661 -21.06 28.84 6.20
CA SER A 661 -22.27 28.16 5.71
C SER A 661 -22.44 26.76 6.29
N GLY A 662 -21.35 26.08 6.64
CA GLY A 662 -21.37 24.78 7.32
C GLY A 662 -22.00 24.87 8.70
N LEU A 663 -21.66 25.89 9.49
CA LEU A 663 -22.31 26.16 10.77
C LEU A 663 -23.80 26.46 10.59
N LEU A 664 -24.17 27.28 9.58
CA LEU A 664 -25.57 27.52 9.26
C LEU A 664 -26.30 26.23 8.84
N ALA A 665 -25.63 25.35 8.11
CA ALA A 665 -26.18 24.05 7.73
C ALA A 665 -26.38 23.12 8.93
N VAL A 666 -25.49 23.17 9.93
CA VAL A 666 -25.66 22.44 11.20
C VAL A 666 -26.89 22.97 11.94
N ILE A 667 -27.05 24.30 12.05
CA ILE A 667 -28.22 24.92 12.68
C ILE A 667 -29.51 24.54 11.94
N PHE A 668 -29.52 24.66 10.61
CA PHE A 668 -30.65 24.27 9.76
C PHE A 668 -31.02 22.79 9.96
N ALA A 669 -30.02 21.90 9.99
CA ALA A 669 -30.21 20.47 10.23
C ALA A 669 -30.82 20.17 11.61
N ILE A 670 -30.47 20.96 12.65
CA ILE A 670 -31.09 20.85 13.99
C ILE A 670 -32.56 21.26 13.95
N LEU A 671 -32.88 22.36 13.28
CA LEU A 671 -34.26 22.85 13.16
C LEU A 671 -35.14 21.85 12.41
N GLU A 672 -34.60 21.24 11.37
CA GLU A 672 -35.25 20.18 10.59
C GLU A 672 -35.46 18.88 11.38
N ILE A 673 -34.84 18.68 12.56
CA ILE A 673 -35.13 17.48 13.37
C ILE A 673 -36.62 17.36 13.69
N ARG A 674 -37.30 18.49 13.91
CA ARG A 674 -38.73 18.54 14.28
C ARG A 674 -39.65 18.09 13.13
N SER A 675 -39.21 18.16 11.88
CA SER A 675 -39.97 17.76 10.70
C SER A 675 -39.80 16.27 10.36
N ILE A 676 -38.83 15.59 11.00
CA ILE A 676 -38.49 14.18 10.74
C ILE A 676 -39.58 13.27 11.30
N ARG A 677 -40.39 12.69 10.41
CA ARG A 677 -41.43 11.69 10.76
C ARG A 677 -40.87 10.39 11.37
N SER A 678 -39.61 10.04 11.11
CA SER A 678 -38.96 8.85 11.67
C SER A 678 -37.47 9.03 11.89
N ILE A 679 -37.07 9.16 13.16
CA ILE A 679 -35.67 9.29 13.59
C ILE A 679 -34.83 8.08 13.15
N ARG A 680 -35.42 6.88 13.13
CA ARG A 680 -34.73 5.62 12.87
C ARG A 680 -34.03 5.56 11.51
N ASN A 681 -34.53 6.31 10.53
CA ASN A 681 -34.02 6.31 9.16
C ASN A 681 -33.38 7.65 8.77
N SER A 682 -33.25 8.60 9.69
CA SER A 682 -32.73 9.92 9.34
C SER A 682 -31.20 9.95 9.32
N PRO A 683 -30.57 10.22 8.16
CA PRO A 683 -29.13 10.36 8.08
C PRO A 683 -28.62 11.60 8.83
N ILE A 684 -29.48 12.61 8.98
CA ILE A 684 -29.19 13.89 9.64
C ILE A 684 -28.84 13.68 11.11
N VAL A 685 -29.55 12.78 11.80
CA VAL A 685 -29.31 12.51 13.23
C VAL A 685 -27.94 11.89 13.45
N ILE A 686 -27.53 10.95 12.59
CA ILE A 686 -26.18 10.36 12.64
C ILE A 686 -25.12 11.44 12.41
N LEU A 687 -25.33 12.32 11.44
CA LEU A 687 -24.38 13.40 11.11
C LEU A 687 -24.24 14.42 12.25
N LEU A 688 -25.35 14.86 12.84
CA LEU A 688 -25.35 15.81 13.96
C LEU A 688 -24.69 15.22 15.20
N VAL A 689 -25.04 13.98 15.56
CA VAL A 689 -24.39 13.30 16.69
C VAL A 689 -22.91 13.08 16.41
N SER A 690 -22.51 12.72 15.19
CA SER A 690 -21.10 12.62 14.82
C SER A 690 -20.36 13.95 14.97
N TYR A 691 -20.94 15.04 14.46
CA TYR A 691 -20.39 16.38 14.57
C TYR A 691 -20.20 16.80 16.03
N PHE A 692 -21.25 16.69 16.85
CA PHE A 692 -21.22 17.12 18.24
C PHE A 692 -20.37 16.21 19.13
N SER A 693 -20.39 14.88 18.93
CA SER A 693 -19.54 13.96 19.69
C SER A 693 -18.05 14.26 19.47
N LEU A 694 -17.66 14.73 18.28
CA LEU A 694 -16.26 15.06 17.95
C LEU A 694 -15.88 16.51 18.24
N PHE A 695 -16.85 17.38 18.50
CA PHE A 695 -16.63 18.80 18.78
C PHE A 695 -16.80 19.17 20.26
N LEU A 696 -17.92 18.80 20.89
CA LEU A 696 -18.27 19.25 22.24
C LEU A 696 -17.27 18.89 23.33
N PRO A 697 -16.62 17.70 23.34
CA PRO A 697 -15.62 17.39 24.37
C PRO A 697 -14.50 18.43 24.46
N TRP A 698 -14.15 19.08 23.35
CA TRP A 698 -13.13 20.12 23.32
C TRP A 698 -13.61 21.45 23.92
N VAL A 699 -14.92 21.76 23.82
CA VAL A 699 -15.49 22.98 24.42
C VAL A 699 -15.33 22.99 25.95
N PHE A 700 -15.36 21.81 26.56
CA PHE A 700 -15.22 21.63 28.00
C PHE A 700 -13.81 21.23 28.43
N SER A 701 -12.84 21.18 27.51
CA SER A 701 -11.46 20.81 27.88
C SER A 701 -10.74 22.01 28.49
N PRO A 702 -10.12 21.87 29.67
CA PRO A 702 -9.37 22.95 30.32
C PRO A 702 -7.97 23.15 29.73
N ARG A 703 -7.59 22.36 28.73
CA ARG A 703 -6.23 22.28 28.21
C ARG A 703 -5.97 23.29 27.11
N ILE A 704 -4.70 23.51 26.82
CA ILE A 704 -4.27 24.16 25.60
C ILE A 704 -4.77 23.37 24.38
N MET A 705 -5.38 24.08 23.43
CA MET A 705 -5.97 23.50 22.23
C MET A 705 -5.78 24.43 21.02
N PHE A 706 -5.99 23.85 19.85
CA PHE A 706 -5.74 24.46 18.55
C PHE A 706 -6.82 24.01 17.55
N ILE A 707 -7.05 24.80 16.50
CA ILE A 707 -8.12 24.59 15.52
C ILE A 707 -8.08 23.21 14.83
N TYR A 708 -6.92 22.57 14.72
CA TYR A 708 -6.83 21.23 14.12
C TYR A 708 -7.58 20.14 14.90
N HIS A 709 -7.86 20.35 16.19
CA HIS A 709 -8.73 19.47 16.98
C HIS A 709 -10.19 19.45 16.47
N TYR A 710 -10.60 20.48 15.72
CA TYR A 710 -11.90 20.54 15.06
C TYR A 710 -11.98 19.68 13.80
N LEU A 711 -10.84 19.34 13.17
CA LEU A 711 -10.79 18.65 11.88
C LEU A 711 -11.64 17.37 11.86
N PRO A 712 -11.69 16.50 12.89
CA PRO A 712 -12.54 15.31 12.89
C PRO A 712 -14.05 15.59 12.78
N ALA A 713 -14.51 16.78 13.18
CA ALA A 713 -15.92 17.17 13.08
C ALA A 713 -16.27 17.72 11.69
N THR A 714 -15.31 18.29 10.95
CA THR A 714 -15.57 18.97 9.67
C THR A 714 -16.15 18.08 8.56
N PRO A 715 -15.80 16.78 8.42
CA PRO A 715 -16.44 15.90 7.44
C PRO A 715 -17.97 15.86 7.58
N PHE A 716 -18.46 15.80 8.83
CA PHE A 716 -19.89 15.68 9.12
C PHE A 716 -20.62 16.99 8.86
N MET A 717 -20.01 18.13 9.25
CA MET A 717 -20.50 19.47 8.91
C MET A 717 -20.62 19.66 7.40
N ILE A 718 -19.62 19.22 6.63
CA ILE A 718 -19.60 19.38 5.17
C ILE A 718 -20.63 18.47 4.48
N ILE A 719 -20.91 17.29 5.01
CA ILE A 719 -22.01 16.46 4.50
C ILE A 719 -23.37 17.14 4.75
N LEU A 720 -23.57 17.76 5.92
CA LEU A 720 -24.78 18.53 6.22
C LEU A 720 -24.92 19.76 5.31
N LEU A 721 -23.82 20.45 5.02
CA LEU A 721 -23.78 21.56 4.06
C LEU A 721 -24.14 21.10 2.65
N ALA A 722 -23.54 20.00 2.18
CA ALA A 722 -23.86 19.43 0.87
C ALA A 722 -25.35 19.06 0.76
N TRP A 723 -25.92 18.44 1.80
CA TRP A 723 -27.35 18.14 1.87
C TRP A 723 -28.22 19.41 1.84
N THR A 724 -27.84 20.46 2.58
CA THR A 724 -28.55 21.74 2.60
C THR A 724 -28.52 22.40 1.23
N LEU A 725 -27.36 22.43 0.56
CA LEU A 725 -27.21 23.01 -0.78
C LEU A 725 -28.06 22.29 -1.84
N THR A 726 -28.33 20.99 -1.67
CA THR A 726 -29.23 20.26 -2.60
C THR A 726 -30.71 20.60 -2.43
N GLN A 727 -31.09 21.26 -1.34
CA GLN A 727 -32.45 21.76 -1.12
C GLN A 727 -32.66 23.16 -1.69
N LEU A 728 -31.56 23.85 -2.03
CA LEU A 728 -31.61 25.17 -2.66
C LEU A 728 -31.80 25.06 -4.18
N ASN A 729 -32.08 26.20 -4.82
CA ASN A 729 -32.15 26.29 -6.27
C ASN A 729 -30.78 25.95 -6.90
N ARG A 730 -30.79 25.16 -7.99
CA ARG A 730 -29.60 24.75 -8.74
C ARG A 730 -28.65 25.90 -9.08
N ARG A 731 -29.18 27.08 -9.45
CA ARG A 731 -28.35 28.26 -9.77
C ARG A 731 -27.54 28.73 -8.57
N ILE A 732 -28.17 28.74 -7.39
CA ILE A 732 -27.52 29.13 -6.12
C ILE A 732 -26.45 28.10 -5.76
N THR A 733 -26.77 26.80 -5.87
CA THR A 733 -25.79 25.73 -5.61
C THR A 733 -24.56 25.84 -6.51
N ILE A 734 -24.75 26.12 -7.81
CA ILE A 734 -23.65 26.30 -8.76
C ILE A 734 -22.83 27.55 -8.40
N ALA A 735 -23.48 28.68 -8.15
CA ALA A 735 -22.80 29.92 -7.75
C ALA A 735 -21.98 29.72 -6.47
N TYR A 736 -22.54 29.03 -5.47
CA TYR A 736 -21.84 28.67 -4.25
C TYR A 736 -20.59 27.82 -4.53
N CYS A 737 -20.71 26.79 -5.37
CA CYS A 737 -19.56 25.95 -5.74
C CYS A 737 -18.46 26.75 -6.46
N LEU A 738 -18.83 27.62 -7.40
CA LEU A 738 -17.88 28.47 -8.11
C LEU A 738 -17.17 29.43 -7.15
N LEU A 739 -17.89 30.03 -6.21
CA LEU A 739 -17.31 30.90 -5.19
C LEU A 739 -16.39 30.12 -4.23
N ALA A 740 -16.78 28.92 -3.81
CA ALA A 740 -15.94 28.06 -2.98
C ALA A 740 -14.63 27.69 -3.67
N ILE A 741 -14.67 27.43 -4.99
CA ILE A 741 -13.47 27.21 -5.82
C ILE A 741 -12.62 28.47 -5.91
N ALA A 742 -13.23 29.63 -6.18
CA ALA A 742 -12.51 30.89 -6.27
C ALA A 742 -11.79 31.23 -4.96
N LEU A 743 -12.48 31.05 -3.82
CA LEU A 743 -11.88 31.26 -2.49
C LEU A 743 -10.80 30.23 -2.16
N PHE A 744 -10.96 28.97 -2.61
CA PHE A 744 -9.90 27.98 -2.46
C PHE A 744 -8.61 28.45 -3.16
N PHE A 745 -8.71 28.90 -4.42
CA PHE A 745 -7.54 29.41 -5.14
C PHE A 745 -7.00 30.71 -4.57
N PHE A 746 -7.88 31.60 -4.06
CA PHE A 746 -7.48 32.82 -3.37
C PHE A 746 -6.61 32.51 -2.15
N PHE A 747 -7.05 31.60 -1.25
CA PHE A 747 -6.29 31.24 -0.04
C PHE A 747 -5.18 30.19 -0.27
N PHE A 748 -5.11 29.56 -1.44
CA PHE A 748 -4.15 28.48 -1.73
C PHE A 748 -2.68 28.85 -1.43
N PRO A 749 -2.18 30.07 -1.76
CA PRO A 749 -0.83 30.48 -1.39
C PRO A 749 -0.56 30.44 0.13
N LEU A 750 -1.54 30.85 0.93
CA LEU A 750 -1.50 30.90 2.39
C LEU A 750 -1.55 29.51 3.04
N TRP A 751 -2.04 28.49 2.33
CA TRP A 751 -2.10 27.11 2.80
C TRP A 751 -0.88 26.27 2.38
N THR A 752 -0.10 26.73 1.41
CA THR A 752 0.90 25.90 0.72
C THR A 752 2.30 26.51 0.66
N ALA A 753 2.57 27.56 1.44
CA ALA A 753 3.86 28.26 1.46
C ALA A 753 4.31 28.74 0.08
N ILE A 754 3.37 29.22 -0.75
CA ILE A 754 3.73 29.92 -1.98
C ILE A 754 4.13 31.35 -1.57
N PRO A 755 5.33 31.82 -1.94
CA PRO A 755 5.72 33.19 -1.67
C PRO A 755 4.78 34.16 -2.38
N ILE A 756 4.27 35.13 -1.64
CA ILE A 756 3.44 36.23 -2.14
C ILE A 756 4.10 37.57 -1.78
N PRO A 757 3.87 38.66 -2.54
CA PRO A 757 4.37 39.98 -2.17
C PRO A 757 3.94 40.35 -0.74
N GLN A 758 4.84 40.92 0.06
CA GLN A 758 4.52 41.27 1.46
C GLN A 758 3.29 42.18 1.57
N THR A 759 3.11 43.09 0.61
CA THR A 759 1.94 43.98 0.51
C THR A 759 0.62 43.24 0.37
N TRP A 760 0.62 42.01 -0.17
CA TRP A 760 -0.61 41.23 -0.41
C TRP A 760 -1.08 40.46 0.82
N VAL A 761 -0.24 40.24 1.83
CA VAL A 761 -0.58 39.42 3.01
C VAL A 761 -1.83 39.95 3.72
N SER A 762 -1.97 41.27 3.80
CA SER A 762 -3.13 41.93 4.42
C SER A 762 -4.47 41.57 3.75
N LEU A 763 -4.47 41.21 2.45
CA LEU A 763 -5.68 40.80 1.71
C LEU A 763 -6.28 39.49 2.24
N PHE A 764 -5.47 38.65 2.87
CA PHE A 764 -5.88 37.36 3.40
C PHE A 764 -6.49 37.47 4.80
N PHE A 765 -6.26 38.57 5.51
CA PHE A 765 -6.72 38.77 6.89
C PHE A 765 -8.05 39.50 6.93
N TRP A 766 -9.13 38.77 6.65
CA TRP A 766 -10.49 39.32 6.64
C TRP A 766 -10.99 39.71 8.03
N LEU A 767 -10.47 39.05 9.07
CA LEU A 767 -10.77 39.36 10.47
C LEU A 767 -9.48 39.83 11.16
N PRO A 768 -9.56 40.80 12.10
CA PRO A 768 -8.40 41.25 12.86
C PRO A 768 -7.70 40.12 13.64
N SER A 769 -8.47 39.14 14.09
CA SER A 769 -8.00 37.97 14.84
C SER A 769 -7.23 36.93 14.02
N TRP A 770 -7.09 37.14 12.70
CA TRP A 770 -6.29 36.28 11.81
C TRP A 770 -4.84 36.74 11.67
N LYS A 771 -4.53 37.94 12.18
CA LYS A 771 -3.17 38.51 12.17
C LYS A 771 -2.28 37.85 13.22
#